data_AF-A0A1U7RGR5-F1
#
_entry.id   AF-A0A1U7RGR5-F1
#
_cell.length_a   1.000
_cell.length_b   1.000
_cell.length_c   1.000
_cell.angle_alpha   90.00
_cell.angle_beta   90.00
_cell.angle_gamma   90.00
#
_symmetry.space_group_name_H-M   'P 1'
#
loop_
_entity.id
_entity.type
_entity.pdbx_description
1 polymer ?
#
loop_
_entity_poly.entity_id
_entity_poly.type
_entity_poly.pdbx_seq_one_letter_code
_entity_poly.pdbx_strand_id
1 'polypeptide(L)'
;MHFQPSLPRLPVPRLEDSVRRYLAAQKPLLDDKQYRNTERIAKEFQKGIGKQLHQDLVDLDKKNKYTSYISGPWFDMYLSAREPVVLNFNPFICLTPDPKEAYNKQLLRATNLVVSSIKFLNSLRSNCLRPDIYYVNPKWSKSRPFKHFIRFLPSSVAWYGALLVNAYPLDMSQYKCLFNSSRIPKLNKDELFTNECARHLLVMRNGHFYIFDVLDHLGNILHPSEIKAHLLYILQDADHLPESSLCYLTTEDRNTWAKVRQQLIEVGNEENLMKIDSAVFCLCLDNSSPKDDDELSHCMLHGNGFNRWFDKSFSLIVTSDGTAGINFEHSWGDGVAVLRFANEVHRNSTRHPAVVPQSALSAVKCERLEFKLNDSVKSAINTARMKFDKTKQKMFVRQFRFQKFGKEFIVKQKLSPDAVFQLACQITAYRQYGKMVSCYEACSTAAFKHGRTETIRPTSVLSQQCSRAFVEERSKRAVAELRDLIDKCSKYHRRLQLEAALGKGFDRHLFALKHLAASKEILISRIAVDIIDDIKDELPNIVKWKPLNQNDSTVQGSMSVVASVLSSSHAVRVISVLSRVSAASKSVAKFLQPQLVRKFAQLDLLSGHLLQNPHTPLYTIQTTRCSLCDVICYPAKTVITSLMFAFYATLIYMALFINTVLSKIKEIIQGKSSRENTKDSVDKKDLSLKYEDAARCTVPSPVKHVVSEFPVENSISSSIHILHSALDQEKSTVVLHEN
;
A
#
# COMPACT_ATOMS: atom_id res chain seq x y z
N MET A 1 24.69 -1.46 6.78
CA MET A 1 23.66 -0.37 6.84
C MET A 1 24.24 1.05 7.01
N HIS A 2 25.41 1.40 6.44
CA HIS A 2 26.19 2.61 6.82
C HIS A 2 25.44 3.96 6.82
N PHE A 3 24.71 4.27 5.75
CA PHE A 3 24.06 5.59 5.58
C PHE A 3 22.71 5.73 6.30
N GLN A 4 22.12 4.64 6.78
CA GLN A 4 20.74 4.61 7.29
C GLN A 4 20.45 5.58 8.46
N PRO A 5 21.42 5.96 9.33
CA PRO A 5 21.22 6.99 10.35
C PRO A 5 21.25 8.43 9.84
N SER A 6 21.86 8.70 8.68
CA SER A 6 22.04 10.05 8.11
C SER A 6 21.20 10.35 6.88
N LEU A 7 20.30 9.45 6.47
CA LEU A 7 19.36 9.70 5.37
C LEU A 7 18.48 10.93 5.66
N PRO A 8 18.22 11.79 4.65
CA PRO A 8 17.39 12.96 4.80
C PRO A 8 15.94 12.57 5.03
N ARG A 9 15.18 13.38 5.77
CA ARG A 9 13.75 13.14 6.01
C ARG A 9 12.94 13.45 4.76
N LEU A 10 11.94 12.62 4.44
CA LEU A 10 11.03 12.86 3.31
C LEU A 10 10.24 14.15 3.56
N PRO A 11 10.28 15.16 2.66
CA PRO A 11 9.57 16.42 2.88
C PRO A 11 8.06 16.26 2.72
N VAL A 12 7.29 16.94 3.58
CA VAL A 12 5.85 17.17 3.34
C VAL A 12 5.73 18.33 2.33
N PRO A 13 5.05 18.16 1.18
CA PRO A 13 4.84 19.24 0.21
C PRO A 13 3.98 20.37 0.80
N ARG A 14 4.17 21.60 0.30
CA ARG A 14 3.23 22.71 0.59
C ARG A 14 1.84 22.37 0.05
N LEU A 15 0.79 22.67 0.82
CA LEU A 15 -0.60 22.39 0.44
C LEU A 15 -0.99 23.08 -0.89
N GLU A 16 -0.54 24.32 -1.09
CA GLU A 16 -0.76 25.11 -2.31
C GLU A 16 -0.21 24.40 -3.54
N ASP A 17 0.98 23.80 -3.42
CA ASP A 17 1.64 23.09 -4.51
C ASP A 17 0.96 21.77 -4.81
N SER A 18 0.55 21.00 -3.80
CA SER A 18 -0.19 19.76 -4.01
C SER A 18 -1.56 20.01 -4.65
N VAL A 19 -2.29 21.04 -4.22
CA VAL A 19 -3.56 21.45 -4.84
C VAL A 19 -3.36 21.90 -6.29
N ARG A 20 -2.35 22.73 -6.56
CA ARG A 20 -1.98 23.17 -7.92
C ARG A 20 -1.59 22.00 -8.83
N ARG A 21 -0.78 21.06 -8.34
CA ARG A 21 -0.37 19.86 -9.11
C ARG A 21 -1.52 18.90 -9.35
N TYR A 22 -2.39 18.69 -8.35
CA TYR A 22 -3.62 17.91 -8.50
C TYR A 22 -4.51 18.49 -9.61
N LEU A 23 -4.81 19.79 -9.57
CA LEU A 23 -5.62 20.44 -10.60
C LEU A 23 -4.97 20.35 -12.00
N ALA A 24 -3.64 20.52 -12.10
CA ALA A 24 -2.93 20.33 -13.37
C ALA A 24 -3.06 18.89 -13.94
N ALA A 25 -3.09 17.87 -13.07
CA ALA A 25 -3.31 16.48 -13.47
C ALA A 25 -4.77 16.15 -13.81
N GLN A 26 -5.75 16.86 -13.21
CA GLN A 26 -7.17 16.72 -13.55
C GLN A 26 -7.57 17.43 -14.85
N LYS A 27 -6.88 18.50 -15.25
CA LYS A 27 -7.26 19.31 -16.44
C LYS A 27 -7.43 18.52 -17.75
N PRO A 28 -6.58 17.53 -18.12
CA PRO A 28 -6.79 16.73 -19.34
C PRO A 28 -7.83 15.61 -19.20
N LEU A 29 -8.34 15.36 -18.00
CA LEU A 29 -9.28 14.25 -17.68
C LEU A 29 -10.74 14.69 -17.61
N LEU A 30 -10.99 15.98 -17.32
CA LEU A 30 -12.30 16.53 -16.99
C LEU A 30 -12.78 17.53 -18.06
N ASP A 31 -14.08 17.57 -18.30
CA ASP A 31 -14.69 18.67 -19.05
C ASP A 31 -14.62 20.00 -18.27
N ASP A 32 -14.89 21.14 -18.92
CA ASP A 32 -14.77 22.45 -18.27
C ASP A 32 -15.74 22.66 -17.09
N LYS A 33 -16.93 22.03 -17.09
CA LYS A 33 -17.90 22.14 -16.00
C LYS A 33 -17.45 21.31 -14.79
N GLN A 34 -17.01 20.08 -15.04
CA GLN A 34 -16.37 19.21 -14.05
C GLN A 34 -15.13 19.88 -13.45
N TYR A 35 -14.24 20.40 -14.30
CA TYR A 35 -13.01 21.06 -13.89
C TYR A 35 -13.27 22.29 -13.00
N ARG A 36 -14.20 23.19 -13.38
CA ARG A 36 -14.57 24.35 -12.55
C ARG A 36 -15.10 23.93 -11.17
N ASN A 37 -15.89 22.85 -11.09
CA ASN A 37 -16.37 22.34 -9.82
C ASN A 37 -15.23 21.74 -8.97
N THR A 38 -14.35 20.94 -9.58
CA THR A 38 -13.16 20.39 -8.91
C THR A 38 -12.21 21.49 -8.42
N GLU A 39 -12.00 22.54 -9.22
CA GLU A 39 -11.21 23.72 -8.84
C GLU A 39 -11.82 24.47 -7.65
N ARG A 40 -13.14 24.69 -7.65
CA ARG A 40 -13.86 25.29 -6.52
C ARG A 40 -13.66 24.46 -5.25
N ILE A 41 -13.92 23.16 -5.30
CA ILE A 41 -13.76 22.23 -4.15
C ILE A 41 -12.30 22.21 -3.66
N ALA A 42 -11.33 22.17 -4.56
CA ALA A 42 -9.91 22.15 -4.20
C ALA A 42 -9.47 23.47 -3.53
N LYS A 43 -9.98 24.63 -3.99
CA LYS A 43 -9.74 25.94 -3.37
C LYS A 43 -10.45 26.08 -2.01
N GLU A 44 -11.65 25.53 -1.86
CA GLU A 44 -12.35 25.44 -0.57
C GLU A 44 -11.59 24.55 0.43
N PHE A 45 -11.15 23.37 0.00
CA PHE A 45 -10.32 22.47 0.81
C PHE A 45 -9.01 23.15 1.25
N GLN A 46 -8.31 23.81 0.33
CA GLN A 46 -7.05 24.52 0.60
C GLN A 46 -7.22 25.63 1.65
N LYS A 47 -8.34 26.36 1.62
CA LYS A 47 -8.62 27.46 2.56
C LYS A 47 -9.25 27.00 3.89
N GLY A 48 -9.95 25.87 3.87
CA GLY A 48 -10.65 25.27 5.02
C GLY A 48 -9.89 24.08 5.62
N ILE A 49 -10.58 22.93 5.72
CA ILE A 49 -10.12 21.74 6.45
C ILE A 49 -8.75 21.21 6.01
N GLY A 50 -8.38 21.37 4.73
CA GLY A 50 -7.08 20.95 4.21
C GLY A 50 -5.91 21.70 4.86
N LYS A 51 -6.08 22.98 5.23
CA LYS A 51 -5.08 23.76 5.96
C LYS A 51 -4.84 23.19 7.36
N GLN A 52 -5.91 22.83 8.08
CA GLN A 52 -5.79 22.23 9.40
C GLN A 52 -5.13 20.85 9.33
N LEU A 53 -5.61 19.97 8.45
CA LEU A 53 -5.03 18.63 8.25
C LEU A 53 -3.56 18.70 7.83
N HIS A 54 -3.17 19.68 7.02
CA HIS A 54 -1.77 19.88 6.63
C HIS A 54 -0.89 20.30 7.82
N GLN A 55 -1.38 21.23 8.65
CA GLN A 55 -0.67 21.63 9.87
C GLN A 55 -0.51 20.44 10.83
N ASP A 56 -1.60 19.69 11.05
CA ASP A 56 -1.60 18.47 11.87
C ASP A 56 -0.58 17.43 11.35
N LEU A 57 -0.52 17.22 10.03
CA LEU A 57 0.41 16.29 9.37
C LEU A 57 1.87 16.76 9.52
N VAL A 58 2.13 18.05 9.35
CA VAL A 58 3.47 18.64 9.53
C VAL A 58 3.93 18.54 10.98
N ASP A 59 3.05 18.71 11.96
CA ASP A 59 3.41 18.57 13.37
C ASP A 59 3.54 17.10 13.80
N LEU A 60 2.79 16.17 13.18
CA LEU A 60 3.01 14.73 13.32
C LEU A 60 4.38 14.31 12.73
N ASP A 61 4.73 14.82 11.55
CA ASP A 61 6.03 14.60 10.91
C ASP A 61 7.18 15.10 11.81
N LYS A 62 7.10 16.35 12.31
CA LYS A 62 8.09 16.93 13.24
C LYS A 62 8.28 16.11 14.52
N LYS A 63 7.23 15.44 15.03
CA LYS A 63 7.30 14.56 16.21
C LYS A 63 7.97 13.22 15.88
N ASN A 64 7.74 12.68 14.69
CA ASN A 64 8.18 11.34 14.28
C ASN A 64 9.41 11.36 13.36
N LYS A 65 10.48 12.07 13.77
CA LYS A 65 11.66 12.34 12.91
C LYS A 65 12.43 11.10 12.42
N TYR A 66 12.25 9.95 13.07
CA TYR A 66 12.91 8.68 12.76
C TYR A 66 12.32 7.94 11.54
N THR A 67 11.18 8.41 11.00
CA THR A 67 10.47 7.82 9.86
C THR A 67 9.97 8.92 8.91
N SER A 68 9.23 8.54 7.87
CA SER A 68 8.52 9.45 6.97
C SER A 68 7.02 9.52 7.30
N TYR A 69 6.39 10.66 6.99
CA TYR A 69 4.94 10.87 7.17
C TYR A 69 4.06 9.84 6.43
N ILE A 70 4.60 9.18 5.40
CA ILE A 70 3.84 8.31 4.48
C ILE A 70 4.01 6.82 4.76
N SER A 71 5.11 6.37 5.37
CA SER A 71 5.45 4.94 5.44
C SER A 71 4.37 4.11 6.16
N GLY A 72 3.94 4.56 7.35
CA GLY A 72 2.87 3.91 8.12
C GLY A 72 1.53 3.86 7.36
N PRO A 73 0.95 5.02 6.96
CA PRO A 73 -0.27 5.06 6.15
C PRO A 73 -0.23 4.20 4.87
N TRP A 74 0.94 4.08 4.24
CA TRP A 74 1.11 3.28 3.02
C TRP A 74 1.13 1.77 3.31
N PHE A 75 1.77 1.33 4.40
CA PHE A 75 1.62 -0.05 4.90
C PHE A 75 0.17 -0.36 5.26
N ASP A 76 -0.47 0.54 6.01
CA ASP A 76 -1.85 0.37 6.47
C ASP A 76 -2.85 0.23 5.31
N MET A 77 -2.62 0.89 4.17
CA MET A 77 -3.42 0.71 2.95
C MET A 77 -3.38 -0.75 2.44
N TYR A 78 -2.19 -1.31 2.21
CA TYR A 78 -2.06 -2.68 1.68
C TYR A 78 -2.44 -3.75 2.69
N LEU A 79 -2.13 -3.54 3.97
CA LEU A 79 -2.46 -4.49 5.04
C LEU A 79 -3.94 -4.47 5.38
N SER A 80 -4.66 -3.35 5.21
CA SER A 80 -6.11 -3.28 5.42
C SER A 80 -6.94 -3.67 4.19
N ALA A 81 -6.34 -3.66 2.99
CA ALA A 81 -6.98 -4.22 1.78
C ALA A 81 -7.43 -5.68 2.04
N ARG A 82 -8.63 -6.02 1.55
CA ARG A 82 -9.31 -7.32 1.80
C ARG A 82 -9.38 -8.19 0.55
N GLU A 83 -9.15 -7.59 -0.61
CA GLU A 83 -9.02 -8.24 -1.90
C GLU A 83 -7.91 -9.31 -1.88
N PRO A 84 -8.04 -10.40 -2.65
CA PRO A 84 -6.98 -11.39 -2.81
C PRO A 84 -5.64 -10.77 -3.19
N VAL A 85 -4.54 -11.23 -2.59
CA VAL A 85 -3.19 -10.73 -2.93
C VAL A 85 -2.80 -11.05 -4.38
N VAL A 86 -3.27 -12.18 -4.90
CA VAL A 86 -3.03 -12.63 -6.27
C VAL A 86 -3.77 -11.73 -7.26
N LEU A 87 -3.09 -11.35 -8.34
CA LEU A 87 -3.54 -10.44 -9.42
C LEU A 87 -3.78 -8.98 -9.01
N ASN A 88 -4.30 -8.71 -7.81
CA ASN A 88 -4.55 -7.33 -7.36
C ASN A 88 -3.27 -6.64 -6.87
N PHE A 89 -2.35 -7.37 -6.24
CA PHE A 89 -1.16 -6.78 -5.60
C PHE A 89 0.15 -7.47 -5.97
N ASN A 90 0.25 -8.80 -5.88
CA ASN A 90 1.52 -9.53 -6.06
C ASN A 90 1.98 -9.51 -7.53
N PRO A 91 3.15 -8.91 -7.85
CA PRO A 91 3.74 -8.94 -9.18
C PRO A 91 4.77 -10.08 -9.30
N PHE A 92 5.45 -10.16 -10.44
CA PHE A 92 6.56 -11.09 -10.65
C PHE A 92 7.74 -10.44 -11.40
N ILE A 93 8.91 -11.08 -11.30
CA ILE A 93 10.12 -10.79 -12.09
C ILE A 93 10.61 -12.10 -12.70
N CYS A 94 10.82 -12.16 -14.02
CA CYS A 94 11.49 -13.28 -14.68
C CYS A 94 13.00 -13.13 -14.61
N LEU A 95 13.71 -14.23 -14.34
CA LEU A 95 15.17 -14.30 -14.38
C LEU A 95 15.62 -14.80 -15.75
N THR A 96 16.58 -14.12 -16.36
CA THR A 96 17.24 -14.57 -17.58
C THR A 96 17.84 -15.98 -17.39
N PRO A 97 17.84 -16.83 -18.43
CA PRO A 97 18.52 -18.13 -18.40
C PRO A 97 19.98 -18.04 -17.99
N ASP A 98 20.54 -19.13 -17.46
CA ASP A 98 22.00 -19.27 -17.39
C ASP A 98 22.54 -19.31 -18.83
N PRO A 99 23.57 -18.51 -19.18
CA PRO A 99 24.21 -18.56 -20.50
C PRO A 99 24.74 -19.95 -20.89
N LYS A 100 24.97 -20.85 -19.91
CA LYS A 100 25.40 -22.23 -20.13
C LYS A 100 24.20 -23.16 -20.01
N GLU A 101 23.73 -23.69 -21.14
CA GLU A 101 22.54 -24.54 -21.22
C GLU A 101 22.52 -25.69 -20.21
N ALA A 102 23.66 -26.36 -19.98
CA ALA A 102 23.77 -27.45 -19.00
C ALA A 102 23.41 -27.07 -17.54
N TYR A 103 23.44 -25.78 -17.19
CA TYR A 103 23.05 -25.26 -15.87
C TYR A 103 21.56 -24.92 -15.78
N ASN A 104 20.82 -24.94 -16.89
CA ASN A 104 19.38 -24.70 -16.93
C ASN A 104 18.53 -25.95 -16.61
N LYS A 105 19.13 -27.09 -16.27
CA LYS A 105 18.35 -28.23 -15.74
C LYS A 105 17.73 -27.86 -14.38
N GLN A 106 16.42 -28.07 -14.20
CA GLN A 106 15.66 -27.62 -13.01
C GLN A 106 16.38 -27.83 -11.67
N LEU A 107 16.83 -29.05 -11.37
CA LEU A 107 17.55 -29.38 -10.13
C LEU A 107 18.83 -28.54 -9.93
N LEU A 108 19.65 -28.40 -10.98
CA LEU A 108 20.91 -27.66 -10.96
C LEU A 108 20.65 -26.16 -10.79
N ARG A 109 19.69 -25.61 -11.55
CA ARG A 109 19.30 -24.20 -11.48
C ARG A 109 18.69 -23.85 -10.11
N ALA A 110 17.76 -24.66 -9.61
CA ALA A 110 17.17 -24.49 -8.29
C ALA A 110 18.21 -24.53 -7.17
N THR A 111 19.11 -25.53 -7.16
CA THR A 111 20.20 -25.61 -6.16
C THR A 111 21.07 -24.35 -6.18
N ASN A 112 21.52 -23.93 -7.37
CA ASN A 112 22.39 -22.76 -7.53
C ASN A 112 21.71 -21.45 -7.13
N LEU A 113 20.42 -21.28 -7.42
CA LEU A 113 19.63 -20.12 -7.00
C LEU A 113 19.36 -20.13 -5.48
N VAL A 114 19.07 -21.29 -4.86
CA VAL A 114 18.92 -21.42 -3.40
C VAL A 114 20.22 -21.02 -2.69
N VAL A 115 21.35 -21.63 -3.03
CA VAL A 115 22.63 -21.30 -2.37
C VAL A 115 23.01 -19.83 -2.57
N SER A 116 22.75 -19.27 -3.75
CA SER A 116 22.97 -17.84 -4.02
C SER A 116 22.06 -16.93 -3.19
N SER A 117 20.82 -17.36 -2.93
CA SER A 117 19.86 -16.65 -2.08
C SER A 117 20.30 -16.65 -0.61
N ILE A 118 20.84 -17.78 -0.10
CA ILE A 118 21.37 -17.85 1.28
C ILE A 118 22.68 -17.05 1.41
N LYS A 119 23.55 -17.03 0.38
CA LYS A 119 24.71 -16.12 0.34
C LYS A 119 24.29 -14.64 0.43
N PHE A 120 23.17 -14.26 -0.20
CA PHE A 120 22.61 -12.91 -0.09
C PHE A 120 22.08 -12.64 1.33
N LEU A 121 21.31 -13.57 1.92
CA LEU A 121 20.82 -13.49 3.29
C LEU A 121 21.96 -13.29 4.29
N ASN A 122 23.01 -14.12 4.23
CA ASN A 122 24.18 -14.01 5.11
C ASN A 122 24.93 -12.68 4.86
N SER A 123 25.03 -12.22 3.61
CA SER A 123 25.62 -10.91 3.30
C SER A 123 24.82 -9.75 3.90
N LEU A 124 23.49 -9.85 3.95
CA LEU A 124 22.60 -8.87 4.57
C LEU A 124 22.74 -8.87 6.09
N ARG A 125 22.62 -10.05 6.74
CA ARG A 125 22.71 -10.22 8.20
C ARG A 125 24.07 -9.76 8.74
N SER A 126 25.17 -10.18 8.11
CA SER A 126 26.54 -9.78 8.51
C SER A 126 26.92 -8.35 8.11
N ASN A 127 25.98 -7.52 7.63
CA ASN A 127 26.20 -6.15 7.17
C ASN A 127 27.24 -5.96 6.04
N CYS A 128 27.62 -7.05 5.35
CA CYS A 128 28.56 -7.07 4.25
C CYS A 128 27.94 -6.67 2.89
N LEU A 129 26.60 -6.70 2.77
CA LEU A 129 25.91 -6.24 1.57
C LEU A 129 26.19 -4.76 1.32
N ARG A 130 26.72 -4.46 0.12
CA ARG A 130 27.05 -3.07 -0.27
C ARG A 130 25.79 -2.20 -0.23
N PRO A 131 25.84 -1.01 0.40
CA PRO A 131 24.71 -0.09 0.44
C PRO A 131 24.20 0.28 -0.95
N ASP A 132 22.89 0.41 -1.08
CA ASP A 132 22.27 0.99 -2.28
C ASP A 132 22.60 2.48 -2.35
N ILE A 133 23.13 2.91 -3.49
CA ILE A 133 23.49 4.30 -3.77
C ILE A 133 23.18 4.59 -5.23
N TYR A 134 22.36 5.61 -5.48
CA TYR A 134 22.19 6.18 -6.82
C TYR A 134 23.32 7.18 -7.09
N TYR A 135 24.08 6.96 -8.15
CA TYR A 135 25.19 7.84 -8.56
C TYR A 135 24.78 8.65 -9.79
N VAL A 136 24.73 9.99 -9.68
CA VAL A 136 24.49 10.86 -10.86
C VAL A 136 25.63 10.75 -11.87
N ASN A 137 26.88 10.60 -11.39
CA ASN A 137 28.01 10.25 -12.24
C ASN A 137 28.52 8.84 -11.87
N PRO A 138 28.31 7.82 -12.74
CA PRO A 138 28.68 6.43 -12.48
C PRO A 138 30.16 6.19 -12.16
N LYS A 139 31.08 7.09 -12.51
CA LYS A 139 32.52 6.93 -12.22
C LYS A 139 32.80 6.75 -10.72
N TRP A 140 32.04 7.43 -9.87
CA TRP A 140 32.19 7.37 -8.41
C TRP A 140 31.85 5.99 -7.83
N SER A 141 30.95 5.24 -8.47
CA SER A 141 30.62 3.86 -8.08
C SER A 141 31.83 2.91 -8.15
N LYS A 142 32.87 3.23 -8.94
CA LYS A 142 34.10 2.46 -9.10
C LYS A 142 35.29 3.03 -8.32
N SER A 143 35.20 4.29 -7.85
CA SER A 143 36.29 4.98 -7.15
C SER A 143 36.64 4.31 -5.82
N ARG A 144 37.85 3.72 -5.73
CA ARG A 144 38.39 3.16 -4.48
C ARG A 144 38.67 4.25 -3.43
N PRO A 145 39.30 5.42 -3.76
CA PRO A 145 39.52 6.49 -2.78
C PRO A 145 38.23 7.00 -2.14
N PHE A 146 37.18 7.23 -2.95
CA PHE A 146 35.87 7.65 -2.43
C PHE A 146 35.28 6.64 -1.45
N LYS A 147 35.28 5.35 -1.79
CA LYS A 147 34.80 4.28 -0.89
C LYS A 147 35.60 4.19 0.40
N HIS A 148 36.91 4.40 0.33
CA HIS A 148 37.80 4.41 1.48
C HIS A 148 37.45 5.58 2.41
N PHE A 149 37.37 6.81 1.87
CA PHE A 149 36.95 8.01 2.60
C PHE A 149 35.58 7.84 3.29
N ILE A 150 34.56 7.42 2.53
CA ILE A 150 33.19 7.19 3.04
C ILE A 150 33.15 6.17 4.18
N ARG A 151 34.01 5.14 4.16
CA ARG A 151 34.07 4.10 5.21
C ARG A 151 34.53 4.66 6.57
N PHE A 152 35.34 5.71 6.59
CA PHE A 152 35.79 6.35 7.83
C PHE A 152 34.88 7.47 8.32
N LEU A 153 33.95 7.97 7.50
CA LEU A 153 32.93 8.91 7.97
C LEU A 153 31.95 8.22 8.93
N PRO A 154 31.65 8.80 10.10
CA PRO A 154 30.63 8.30 10.99
C PRO A 154 29.26 8.20 10.31
N SER A 155 28.49 7.17 10.64
CA SER A 155 27.16 6.88 10.06
C SER A 155 26.15 8.03 10.20
N SER A 156 26.35 8.92 11.18
CA SER A 156 25.57 10.15 11.42
C SER A 156 25.84 11.28 10.42
N VAL A 157 26.95 11.24 9.67
CA VAL A 157 27.30 12.24 8.65
C VAL A 157 27.61 11.64 7.27
N ALA A 158 27.69 10.31 7.15
CA ALA A 158 28.08 9.60 5.94
C ALA A 158 27.26 10.00 4.69
N TRP A 159 25.97 10.31 4.83
CA TRP A 159 25.13 10.77 3.70
C TRP A 159 25.63 12.11 3.10
N TYR A 160 26.05 13.07 3.93
CA TYR A 160 26.61 14.34 3.44
C TYR A 160 27.91 14.12 2.67
N GLY A 161 28.74 13.15 3.10
CA GLY A 161 29.94 12.75 2.36
C GLY A 161 29.65 12.17 0.97
N ALA A 162 28.52 11.46 0.81
CA ALA A 162 28.07 10.98 -0.50
C ALA A 162 27.50 12.12 -1.37
N LEU A 163 26.82 13.09 -0.76
CA LEU A 163 26.26 14.25 -1.45
C LEU A 163 27.34 15.09 -2.15
N LEU A 164 28.55 15.20 -1.58
CA LEU A 164 29.70 15.91 -2.17
C LEU A 164 30.04 15.45 -3.60
N VAL A 165 29.72 14.21 -3.97
CA VAL A 165 29.97 13.66 -5.32
C VAL A 165 28.69 13.44 -6.13
N ASN A 166 27.56 14.02 -5.70
CA ASN A 166 26.22 13.77 -6.23
C ASN A 166 25.84 12.28 -6.21
N ALA A 167 26.16 11.60 -5.11
CA ALA A 167 25.71 10.24 -4.82
C ALA A 167 24.65 10.26 -3.71
N TYR A 168 23.58 9.50 -3.92
CA TYR A 168 22.38 9.50 -3.08
C TYR A 168 22.18 8.08 -2.52
N PRO A 169 22.67 7.79 -1.31
CA PRO A 169 22.36 6.56 -0.59
C PRO A 169 20.85 6.38 -0.45
N LEU A 170 20.38 5.13 -0.57
CA LEU A 170 18.97 4.79 -0.48
C LEU A 170 18.64 4.12 0.86
N ASP A 171 17.38 4.21 1.26
CA ASP A 171 16.81 3.50 2.40
C ASP A 171 16.80 1.99 2.15
N MET A 172 17.19 1.25 3.18
CA MET A 172 17.26 -0.21 3.16
C MET A 172 16.44 -0.83 4.30
N SER A 173 15.54 -0.09 4.94
CA SER A 173 14.78 -0.57 6.12
C SER A 173 13.85 -1.75 5.79
N GLN A 174 13.43 -1.87 4.53
CA GLN A 174 12.57 -2.94 4.02
C GLN A 174 13.33 -4.27 3.78
N TYR A 175 14.66 -4.26 3.68
CA TYR A 175 15.43 -5.44 3.28
C TYR A 175 15.31 -6.62 4.24
N LYS A 176 15.08 -6.36 5.53
CA LYS A 176 14.85 -7.42 6.53
C LYS A 176 13.63 -8.29 6.23
N CYS A 177 12.61 -7.71 5.58
CA CYS A 177 11.36 -8.39 5.23
C CYS A 177 11.49 -9.30 3.99
N LEU A 178 12.64 -9.32 3.29
CA LEU A 178 12.88 -10.25 2.19
C LEU A 178 12.81 -11.71 2.66
N PHE A 179 13.39 -12.00 3.83
CA PHE A 179 13.59 -13.36 4.31
C PHE A 179 12.85 -13.64 5.60
N ASN A 180 12.59 -14.92 5.88
CA ASN A 180 11.95 -15.40 7.10
C ASN A 180 10.60 -14.74 7.41
N SER A 181 9.93 -14.22 6.37
CA SER A 181 8.80 -13.30 6.52
C SER A 181 7.58 -13.76 5.72
N SER A 182 6.41 -13.47 6.26
CA SER A 182 5.08 -13.75 5.69
C SER A 182 4.11 -12.64 6.05
N ARG A 183 3.10 -12.43 5.20
CA ARG A 183 1.90 -11.66 5.50
C ARG A 183 0.82 -12.57 6.08
N ILE A 184 0.59 -12.47 7.39
CA ILE A 184 -0.41 -13.28 8.08
C ILE A 184 -1.80 -12.67 7.87
N PRO A 185 -2.78 -13.42 7.34
CA PRO A 185 -4.15 -12.93 7.22
C PRO A 185 -4.77 -12.76 8.62
N LYS A 186 -5.40 -11.62 8.85
CA LYS A 186 -6.14 -11.32 10.09
C LYS A 186 -7.44 -10.60 9.71
N LEU A 187 -8.41 -10.57 10.62
CA LEU A 187 -9.65 -9.83 10.36
C LEU A 187 -9.38 -8.32 10.25
N ASN A 188 -9.92 -7.71 9.19
CA ASN A 188 -9.87 -6.28 8.85
C ASN A 188 -8.49 -5.69 8.51
N LYS A 189 -7.41 -6.12 9.15
CA LYS A 189 -6.03 -5.67 8.85
C LYS A 189 -5.02 -6.78 9.11
N ASP A 190 -4.31 -7.18 8.06
CA ASP A 190 -3.28 -8.22 8.07
C ASP A 190 -2.01 -7.78 8.82
N GLU A 191 -1.17 -8.74 9.15
CA GLU A 191 0.06 -8.56 9.93
C GLU A 191 1.30 -8.97 9.13
N LEU A 192 2.40 -8.23 9.25
CA LEU A 192 3.71 -8.64 8.72
C LEU A 192 4.48 -9.36 9.82
N PHE A 193 4.75 -10.65 9.60
CA PHE A 193 5.51 -11.51 10.49
C PHE A 193 6.93 -11.73 9.97
N THR A 194 7.91 -11.77 10.86
CA THR A 194 9.32 -12.12 10.57
C THR A 194 9.90 -12.92 11.73
N ASN A 195 10.61 -14.03 11.46
CA ASN A 195 11.35 -14.80 12.46
C ASN A 195 12.79 -15.09 12.00
N GLU A 196 13.72 -14.19 12.33
CA GLU A 196 15.13 -14.29 11.89
C GLU A 196 15.87 -15.54 12.44
N CYS A 197 15.36 -16.18 13.49
CA CYS A 197 15.96 -17.40 14.05
C CYS A 197 15.73 -18.66 13.20
N ALA A 198 14.77 -18.64 12.27
CA ALA A 198 14.50 -19.79 11.41
C ALA A 198 15.58 -20.00 10.34
N ARG A 199 15.96 -21.26 10.15
CA ARG A 199 17.12 -21.71 9.34
C ARG A 199 16.73 -22.54 8.12
N HIS A 200 15.45 -22.85 7.98
CA HIS A 200 14.90 -23.80 7.01
C HIS A 200 14.28 -23.13 5.78
N LEU A 201 14.34 -23.86 4.66
CA LEU A 201 13.69 -23.52 3.40
C LEU A 201 12.33 -24.21 3.31
N LEU A 202 11.31 -23.49 2.83
CA LEU A 202 10.07 -24.08 2.36
C LEU A 202 10.22 -24.43 0.88
N VAL A 203 9.95 -25.67 0.50
CA VAL A 203 9.86 -26.10 -0.89
C VAL A 203 8.46 -26.62 -1.18
N MET A 204 7.89 -26.17 -2.30
CA MET A 204 6.59 -26.60 -2.80
C MET A 204 6.74 -27.29 -4.15
N ARG A 205 6.15 -28.48 -4.28
CA ARG A 205 6.06 -29.21 -5.55
C ARG A 205 4.71 -29.92 -5.62
N ASN A 206 3.99 -29.73 -6.73
CA ASN A 206 2.65 -30.27 -6.94
C ASN A 206 1.68 -30.05 -5.76
N GLY A 207 1.81 -28.91 -5.06
CA GLY A 207 0.96 -28.56 -3.93
C GLY A 207 1.22 -29.30 -2.61
N HIS A 208 2.27 -30.13 -2.56
CA HIS A 208 2.87 -30.63 -1.33
C HIS A 208 3.88 -29.63 -0.77
N PHE A 209 4.11 -29.69 0.54
CA PHE A 209 5.00 -28.80 1.28
C PHE A 209 6.14 -29.61 1.92
N TYR A 210 7.38 -29.16 1.73
CA TYR A 210 8.57 -29.78 2.31
C TYR A 210 9.43 -28.75 3.03
N ILE A 211 10.08 -29.19 4.10
CA ILE A 211 10.99 -28.39 4.93
C ILE A 211 12.33 -29.13 5.08
N PHE A 212 13.42 -28.38 4.98
CA PHE A 212 14.75 -28.79 5.43
C PHE A 212 15.59 -27.56 5.79
N ASP A 213 16.54 -27.70 6.71
CA ASP A 213 17.50 -26.65 7.06
C ASP A 213 18.37 -26.28 5.85
N VAL A 214 18.64 -25.00 5.63
CA VAL A 214 19.65 -24.52 4.66
C VAL A 214 20.79 -23.74 5.33
N LEU A 215 20.66 -23.52 6.63
CA LEU A 215 21.69 -22.98 7.52
C LEU A 215 21.91 -23.96 8.68
N ASP A 216 23.16 -24.27 9.01
CA ASP A 216 23.51 -25.05 10.20
C ASP A 216 23.24 -24.25 11.50
N HIS A 217 23.50 -24.87 12.66
CA HIS A 217 23.31 -24.24 13.97
C HIS A 217 24.28 -23.08 14.26
N LEU A 218 25.33 -22.91 13.44
CA LEU A 218 26.31 -21.81 13.51
C LEU A 218 26.00 -20.69 12.49
N GLY A 219 25.00 -20.88 11.62
CA GLY A 219 24.65 -19.94 10.55
C GLY A 219 25.47 -20.10 9.26
N ASN A 220 26.24 -21.18 9.11
CA ASN A 220 26.87 -21.53 7.84
C ASN A 220 25.83 -22.12 6.88
N ILE A 221 26.04 -21.95 5.58
CA ILE A 221 25.20 -22.58 4.56
C ILE A 221 25.50 -24.09 4.54
N LEU A 222 24.47 -24.94 4.51
CA LEU A 222 24.66 -26.38 4.31
C LEU A 222 25.43 -26.67 3.02
N HIS A 223 26.13 -27.80 2.97
CA HIS A 223 26.95 -28.13 1.81
C HIS A 223 26.07 -28.22 0.54
N PRO A 224 26.46 -27.62 -0.60
CA PRO A 224 25.59 -27.56 -1.77
C PRO A 224 25.14 -28.93 -2.32
N SER A 225 25.88 -30.02 -2.07
CA SER A 225 25.45 -31.38 -2.44
C SER A 225 24.31 -31.92 -1.57
N GLU A 226 24.20 -31.49 -0.31
CA GLU A 226 23.09 -31.85 0.58
C GLU A 226 21.82 -31.12 0.15
N ILE A 227 21.91 -29.82 -0.13
CA ILE A 227 20.79 -29.04 -0.70
C ILE A 227 20.36 -29.66 -2.05
N LYS A 228 21.30 -30.04 -2.92
CA LYS A 228 21.00 -30.77 -4.16
C LYS A 228 20.28 -32.10 -3.90
N ALA A 229 20.70 -32.86 -2.88
CA ALA A 229 20.08 -34.13 -2.51
C ALA A 229 18.64 -33.95 -1.98
N HIS A 230 18.41 -32.99 -1.09
CA HIS A 230 17.08 -32.64 -0.61
C HIS A 230 16.12 -32.25 -1.76
N LEU A 231 16.59 -31.41 -2.69
CA LEU A 231 15.79 -31.03 -3.86
C LEU A 231 15.54 -32.21 -4.82
N LEU A 232 16.50 -33.12 -4.99
CA LEU A 232 16.31 -34.34 -5.78
C LEU A 232 15.26 -35.27 -5.14
N TYR A 233 15.31 -35.47 -3.82
CA TYR A 233 14.32 -36.26 -3.09
C TYR A 233 12.89 -35.69 -3.29
N ILE A 234 12.72 -34.37 -3.18
CA ILE A 234 11.43 -33.70 -3.42
C ILE A 234 10.98 -33.84 -4.89
N LEU A 235 11.92 -33.77 -5.84
CA LEU A 235 11.68 -34.02 -7.27
C LEU A 235 11.32 -35.49 -7.60
N GLN A 236 11.42 -36.42 -6.63
CA GLN A 236 11.04 -37.83 -6.78
C GLN A 236 9.78 -38.20 -5.97
N ASP A 237 9.60 -37.64 -4.77
CA ASP A 237 8.44 -37.93 -3.89
C ASP A 237 7.14 -37.29 -4.42
N ALA A 238 7.20 -36.02 -4.83
CA ALA A 238 6.03 -35.18 -5.08
C ALA A 238 5.43 -35.29 -6.50
N ASP A 239 5.38 -36.48 -7.10
CA ASP A 239 4.99 -36.68 -8.51
C ASP A 239 3.48 -36.58 -8.80
N HIS A 240 2.64 -36.53 -7.77
CA HIS A 240 1.17 -36.44 -7.87
C HIS A 240 0.63 -35.25 -7.05
N LEU A 241 -0.57 -34.77 -7.38
CA LEU A 241 -1.26 -33.73 -6.60
C LEU A 241 -1.90 -34.34 -5.32
N PRO A 242 -1.96 -33.61 -4.19
CA PRO A 242 -2.79 -34.00 -3.05
C PRO A 242 -4.28 -33.79 -3.38
N GLU A 243 -5.16 -34.54 -2.71
CA GLU A 243 -6.63 -34.44 -2.84
C GLU A 243 -7.15 -33.01 -2.57
N SER A 244 -6.54 -32.31 -1.61
CA SER A 244 -6.89 -30.94 -1.22
C SER A 244 -5.63 -30.10 -1.01
N SER A 245 -5.24 -29.32 -2.03
CA SER A 245 -4.08 -28.42 -1.91
C SER A 245 -4.44 -27.17 -1.11
N LEU A 246 -3.81 -27.02 0.06
CA LEU A 246 -4.01 -25.91 1.00
C LEU A 246 -3.75 -24.52 0.38
N CYS A 247 -2.88 -24.47 -0.63
CA CYS A 247 -2.34 -23.27 -1.27
C CYS A 247 -3.42 -22.34 -1.82
N TYR A 248 -4.52 -22.91 -2.32
CA TYR A 248 -5.67 -22.14 -2.84
C TYR A 248 -6.22 -21.16 -1.79
N LEU A 249 -6.13 -21.46 -0.49
CA LEU A 249 -6.60 -20.56 0.55
C LEU A 249 -5.83 -19.22 0.59
N THR A 250 -4.56 -19.19 0.18
CA THR A 250 -3.80 -17.92 0.05
C THR A 250 -4.26 -17.04 -1.13
N THR A 251 -5.14 -17.58 -1.98
CA THR A 251 -5.78 -16.87 -3.11
C THR A 251 -7.14 -16.26 -2.76
N GLU A 252 -7.63 -16.45 -1.52
CA GLU A 252 -8.92 -15.93 -1.08
C GLU A 252 -8.91 -14.45 -0.67
N ASP A 253 -10.12 -13.92 -0.44
CA ASP A 253 -10.32 -12.69 0.31
C ASP A 253 -9.63 -12.80 1.69
N ARG A 254 -8.98 -11.73 2.14
CA ARG A 254 -8.13 -11.75 3.34
C ARG A 254 -8.91 -12.05 4.62
N ASN A 255 -10.18 -11.64 4.72
CA ASN A 255 -11.04 -11.98 5.85
C ASN A 255 -11.55 -13.44 5.76
N THR A 256 -11.82 -13.96 4.56
CA THR A 256 -12.12 -15.38 4.36
C THR A 256 -10.93 -16.24 4.76
N TRP A 257 -9.74 -15.92 4.25
CA TRP A 257 -8.51 -16.65 4.58
C TRP A 257 -8.16 -16.54 6.07
N ALA A 258 -8.30 -15.37 6.71
CA ALA A 258 -8.09 -15.23 8.15
C ALA A 258 -8.93 -16.21 8.98
N LYS A 259 -10.21 -16.41 8.62
CA LYS A 259 -11.11 -17.35 9.29
C LYS A 259 -10.68 -18.81 9.09
N VAL A 260 -10.36 -19.21 7.86
CA VAL A 260 -9.96 -20.59 7.57
C VAL A 260 -8.57 -20.90 8.13
N ARG A 261 -7.65 -19.93 8.17
CA ARG A 261 -6.34 -20.07 8.84
C ARG A 261 -6.49 -20.26 10.35
N GLN A 262 -7.48 -19.61 10.96
CA GLN A 262 -7.82 -19.82 12.37
C GLN A 262 -8.39 -21.24 12.61
N GLN A 263 -9.27 -21.74 11.74
CA GLN A 263 -9.74 -23.13 11.79
C GLN A 263 -8.60 -24.16 11.64
N LEU A 264 -7.59 -23.88 10.79
CA LEU A 264 -6.40 -24.73 10.67
C LEU A 264 -5.61 -24.81 11.98
N ILE A 265 -5.48 -23.69 12.71
CA ILE A 265 -4.84 -23.66 14.04
C ILE A 265 -5.64 -24.50 15.03
N GLU A 266 -6.97 -24.33 15.07
CA GLU A 266 -7.88 -25.07 15.97
C GLU A 266 -7.88 -26.58 15.73
N VAL A 267 -7.66 -27.04 14.49
CA VAL A 267 -7.49 -28.46 14.13
C VAL A 267 -6.06 -28.97 14.40
N GLY A 268 -5.17 -28.12 14.92
CA GLY A 268 -3.82 -28.49 15.37
C GLY A 268 -2.75 -28.44 14.29
N ASN A 269 -2.84 -27.50 13.33
CA ASN A 269 -1.82 -27.27 12.30
C ASN A 269 -0.88 -26.08 12.58
N GLU A 270 -0.90 -25.54 13.81
CA GLU A 270 -0.15 -24.33 14.17
C GLU A 270 1.36 -24.45 13.90
N GLU A 271 1.98 -25.58 14.28
CA GLU A 271 3.41 -25.81 14.06
C GLU A 271 3.77 -25.81 12.56
N ASN A 272 2.96 -26.45 11.71
CA ASN A 272 3.21 -26.53 10.27
C ASN A 272 2.98 -25.18 9.57
N LEU A 273 1.99 -24.40 10.01
CA LEU A 273 1.83 -23.00 9.57
C LEU A 273 3.03 -22.14 10.02
N MET A 274 3.51 -22.30 11.25
CA MET A 274 4.69 -21.58 11.75
C MET A 274 5.97 -21.95 10.99
N LYS A 275 6.15 -23.22 10.60
CA LYS A 275 7.24 -23.66 9.71
C LYS A 275 7.17 -22.94 8.35
N ILE A 276 6.00 -22.90 7.71
CA ILE A 276 5.79 -22.15 6.45
C ILE A 276 6.10 -20.66 6.64
N ASP A 277 5.57 -20.04 7.69
CA ASP A 277 5.64 -18.59 7.88
C ASP A 277 7.04 -18.10 8.27
N SER A 278 7.81 -18.90 8.99
CA SER A 278 9.18 -18.57 9.42
C SER A 278 10.27 -18.97 8.42
N ALA A 279 9.99 -19.87 7.46
CA ALA A 279 10.97 -20.34 6.46
C ALA A 279 11.68 -19.18 5.73
N VAL A 280 12.97 -19.35 5.38
CA VAL A 280 13.81 -18.27 4.82
C VAL A 280 13.19 -17.63 3.58
N PHE A 281 12.59 -18.42 2.70
CA PHE A 281 11.70 -18.04 1.59
C PHE A 281 10.95 -19.29 1.10
N CYS A 282 10.13 -19.16 0.07
CA CYS A 282 9.47 -20.30 -0.59
C CYS A 282 10.14 -20.61 -1.94
N LEU A 283 10.55 -21.85 -2.17
CA LEU A 283 10.96 -22.37 -3.48
C LEU A 283 9.79 -23.16 -4.11
N CYS A 284 9.37 -22.82 -5.31
CA CYS A 284 8.35 -23.53 -6.06
C CYS A 284 9.00 -24.29 -7.21
N LEU A 285 8.98 -25.63 -7.15
CA LEU A 285 9.42 -26.51 -8.23
C LEU A 285 8.19 -26.87 -9.06
N ASP A 286 8.10 -26.30 -10.27
CA ASP A 286 6.97 -26.48 -11.17
C ASP A 286 7.29 -27.55 -12.22
N ASN A 287 6.31 -28.42 -12.51
CA ASN A 287 6.43 -29.41 -13.59
C ASN A 287 6.09 -28.83 -14.98
N SER A 288 5.54 -27.60 -15.06
CA SER A 288 5.25 -26.91 -16.32
C SER A 288 6.52 -26.48 -17.06
N SER A 289 6.44 -26.38 -18.39
CA SER A 289 7.47 -25.81 -19.26
C SER A 289 6.78 -24.79 -20.18
N PRO A 290 6.77 -23.49 -19.84
CA PRO A 290 6.10 -22.46 -20.64
C PRO A 290 6.69 -22.37 -22.05
N LYS A 291 5.84 -22.31 -23.08
CA LYS A 291 6.25 -22.32 -24.49
C LYS A 291 6.57 -20.93 -25.05
N ASP A 292 5.95 -19.90 -24.48
CA ASP A 292 6.08 -18.51 -24.91
C ASP A 292 6.05 -17.53 -23.71
N ASP A 293 6.27 -16.25 -24.03
CA ASP A 293 6.29 -15.14 -23.06
C ASP A 293 4.95 -14.98 -22.29
N ASP A 294 3.82 -15.39 -22.89
CA ASP A 294 2.48 -15.19 -22.34
C ASP A 294 2.15 -16.33 -21.35
N GLU A 295 2.40 -17.59 -21.74
CA GLU A 295 2.37 -18.74 -20.84
C GLU A 295 3.35 -18.54 -19.66
N LEU A 296 4.55 -18.00 -19.92
CA LEU A 296 5.54 -17.70 -18.88
C LEU A 296 5.02 -16.64 -17.89
N SER A 297 4.41 -15.58 -18.41
CA SER A 297 3.82 -14.52 -17.59
C SER A 297 2.69 -15.06 -16.69
N HIS A 298 1.79 -15.89 -17.24
CA HIS A 298 0.76 -16.57 -16.47
C HIS A 298 1.35 -17.53 -15.42
N CYS A 299 2.42 -18.27 -15.75
CA CYS A 299 3.12 -19.18 -14.85
C CYS A 299 3.73 -18.45 -13.64
N MET A 300 4.40 -17.32 -13.87
CA MET A 300 5.09 -16.56 -12.83
C MET A 300 4.15 -15.66 -12.01
N LEU A 301 3.07 -15.15 -12.60
CA LEU A 301 2.10 -14.28 -11.92
C LEU A 301 1.16 -15.05 -10.96
N HIS A 302 0.63 -16.19 -11.39
CA HIS A 302 -0.37 -16.94 -10.62
C HIS A 302 -0.28 -18.47 -10.76
N GLY A 303 0.34 -18.98 -11.82
CA GLY A 303 0.43 -20.41 -12.09
C GLY A 303 -0.94 -21.10 -12.10
N ASN A 304 -1.04 -22.22 -11.37
CA ASN A 304 -2.27 -23.01 -11.22
C ASN A 304 -2.90 -22.91 -9.82
N GLY A 305 -2.48 -21.94 -8.99
CA GLY A 305 -3.00 -21.72 -7.63
C GLY A 305 -2.54 -22.74 -6.58
N PHE A 306 -2.27 -24.00 -6.96
CA PHE A 306 -1.86 -25.05 -6.04
C PHE A 306 -0.37 -25.08 -5.67
N ASN A 307 0.55 -24.41 -6.39
CA ASN A 307 2.00 -24.53 -6.16
C ASN A 307 2.69 -23.20 -5.79
N ARG A 308 2.01 -22.33 -5.03
CA ARG A 308 2.51 -21.04 -4.54
C ARG A 308 1.97 -20.79 -3.13
N TRP A 309 2.76 -20.16 -2.27
CA TRP A 309 2.30 -19.60 -1.00
C TRP A 309 2.32 -18.08 -1.10
N PHE A 310 1.23 -17.49 -1.58
CA PHE A 310 1.20 -16.07 -1.98
C PHE A 310 1.36 -15.06 -0.83
N ASP A 311 1.25 -15.53 0.41
CA ASP A 311 1.52 -14.76 1.62
C ASP A 311 3.02 -14.66 1.96
N LYS A 312 3.88 -15.50 1.35
CA LYS A 312 5.33 -15.44 1.61
C LYS A 312 5.90 -14.15 1.05
N SER A 313 6.88 -13.56 1.76
CA SER A 313 7.64 -12.40 1.29
C SER A 313 8.03 -12.51 -0.19
N PHE A 314 8.56 -13.66 -0.61
CA PHE A 314 8.61 -14.08 -2.00
C PHE A 314 8.60 -15.61 -2.19
N SER A 315 8.15 -16.02 -3.38
CA SER A 315 8.31 -17.36 -3.95
C SER A 315 9.30 -17.32 -5.13
N LEU A 316 10.44 -18.00 -4.99
CA LEU A 316 11.36 -18.30 -6.09
C LEU A 316 10.82 -19.50 -6.86
N ILE A 317 10.53 -19.32 -8.15
CA ILE A 317 9.92 -20.34 -9.01
C ILE A 317 10.98 -20.89 -9.96
N VAL A 318 11.02 -22.21 -10.14
CA VAL A 318 11.84 -22.89 -11.16
C VAL A 318 11.02 -23.98 -11.85
N THR A 319 10.75 -23.80 -13.14
CA THR A 319 9.99 -24.72 -14.01
C THR A 319 10.84 -25.92 -14.45
N SER A 320 10.25 -26.89 -15.16
CA SER A 320 10.92 -28.15 -15.52
C SER A 320 12.01 -28.00 -16.59
N ASP A 321 11.85 -27.03 -17.48
CA ASP A 321 12.90 -26.47 -18.38
C ASP A 321 13.94 -25.60 -17.66
N GLY A 322 13.76 -25.41 -16.35
CA GLY A 322 14.57 -24.56 -15.48
C GLY A 322 14.38 -23.06 -15.66
N THR A 323 13.43 -22.60 -16.47
CA THR A 323 13.04 -21.18 -16.48
C THR A 323 12.67 -20.74 -15.06
N ALA A 324 13.07 -19.53 -14.68
CA ALA A 324 13.02 -19.11 -13.28
C ALA A 324 12.48 -17.69 -13.13
N GLY A 325 11.83 -17.44 -12.01
CA GLY A 325 11.25 -16.14 -11.68
C GLY A 325 10.98 -15.99 -10.19
N ILE A 326 10.54 -14.80 -9.79
CA ILE A 326 10.21 -14.47 -8.41
C ILE A 326 8.81 -13.86 -8.42
N ASN A 327 7.87 -14.48 -7.72
CA ASN A 327 6.59 -13.88 -7.33
C ASN A 327 6.75 -13.30 -5.91
N PHE A 328 6.23 -12.11 -5.60
CA PHE A 328 6.41 -11.53 -4.27
C PHE A 328 5.17 -10.84 -3.71
N GLU A 329 5.00 -10.90 -2.39
CA GLU A 329 3.95 -10.17 -1.68
C GLU A 329 4.29 -8.68 -1.66
N HIS A 330 3.33 -7.82 -2.02
CA HIS A 330 3.63 -6.40 -2.23
C HIS A 330 3.56 -5.55 -0.94
N SER A 331 2.82 -5.94 0.09
CA SER A 331 2.59 -5.06 1.26
C SER A 331 3.86 -4.72 2.03
N TRP A 332 4.83 -5.64 2.12
CA TRP A 332 6.04 -5.45 2.93
C TRP A 332 7.07 -4.45 2.36
N GLY A 333 7.00 -4.10 1.06
CA GLY A 333 8.00 -3.22 0.45
C GLY A 333 7.67 -2.72 -0.96
N ASP A 334 8.57 -1.90 -1.53
CA ASP A 334 8.37 -1.24 -2.84
C ASP A 334 9.13 -1.92 -3.99
N GLY A 335 9.43 -3.22 -3.88
CA GLY A 335 10.10 -4.01 -4.91
C GLY A 335 11.61 -3.75 -5.11
N VAL A 336 12.16 -2.61 -4.68
CA VAL A 336 13.60 -2.27 -4.82
C VAL A 336 14.50 -3.35 -4.19
N ALA A 337 14.14 -3.83 -3.00
CA ALA A 337 14.88 -4.90 -2.32
C ALA A 337 14.81 -6.23 -3.08
N VAL A 338 13.66 -6.55 -3.71
CA VAL A 338 13.48 -7.75 -4.55
C VAL A 338 14.31 -7.66 -5.82
N LEU A 339 14.35 -6.48 -6.46
CA LEU A 339 15.18 -6.25 -7.65
C LEU A 339 16.68 -6.38 -7.33
N ARG A 340 17.15 -5.82 -6.21
CA ARG A 340 18.53 -5.99 -5.76
C ARG A 340 18.86 -7.46 -5.48
N PHE A 341 17.96 -8.16 -4.80
CA PHE A 341 18.06 -9.61 -4.56
C PHE A 341 18.16 -10.39 -5.88
N ALA A 342 17.20 -10.21 -6.79
CA ALA A 342 17.13 -10.90 -8.07
C ALA A 342 18.43 -10.72 -8.90
N ASN A 343 18.92 -9.48 -9.00
CA ASN A 343 20.14 -9.15 -9.73
C ASN A 343 21.38 -9.79 -9.11
N GLU A 344 21.55 -9.74 -7.78
CA GLU A 344 22.71 -10.31 -7.11
C GLU A 344 22.69 -11.84 -7.09
N VAL A 345 21.51 -12.46 -6.93
CA VAL A 345 21.31 -13.91 -6.98
C VAL A 345 21.59 -14.45 -8.37
N HIS A 346 21.00 -13.87 -9.43
CA HIS A 346 21.27 -14.28 -10.81
C HIS A 346 22.76 -14.10 -11.17
N ARG A 347 23.38 -12.99 -10.75
CA ARG A 347 24.82 -12.74 -10.96
C ARG A 347 25.71 -13.73 -10.20
N ASN A 348 25.32 -14.18 -9.01
CA ASN A 348 26.09 -15.17 -8.25
C ASN A 348 25.91 -16.58 -8.83
N SER A 349 24.68 -17.00 -9.11
CA SER A 349 24.36 -18.35 -9.56
C SER A 349 25.00 -18.70 -10.91
N THR A 350 25.06 -17.73 -11.83
CA THR A 350 25.61 -17.91 -13.19
C THR A 350 27.15 -17.88 -13.25
N ARG A 351 27.78 -17.05 -12.41
CA ARG A 351 29.26 -16.87 -12.43
C ARG A 351 30.00 -17.72 -11.41
N HIS A 352 29.37 -17.99 -10.28
CA HIS A 352 29.93 -18.75 -9.17
C HIS A 352 28.91 -19.81 -8.70
N PRO A 353 28.44 -20.70 -9.61
CA PRO A 353 27.53 -21.77 -9.26
C PRO A 353 28.12 -22.61 -8.12
N ALA A 354 27.27 -22.99 -7.17
CA ALA A 354 27.62 -23.79 -6.02
C ALA A 354 27.70 -25.29 -6.34
N VAL A 355 26.96 -25.75 -7.36
CA VAL A 355 27.02 -27.11 -7.91
C VAL A 355 27.20 -27.09 -9.41
N VAL A 356 27.95 -28.07 -9.91
CA VAL A 356 28.18 -28.33 -11.33
C VAL A 356 27.43 -29.60 -11.77
N PRO A 357 27.22 -29.86 -13.08
CA PRO A 357 26.47 -31.03 -13.53
C PRO A 357 26.95 -32.38 -12.96
N GLN A 358 28.25 -32.53 -12.74
CA GLN A 358 28.89 -33.74 -12.20
C GLN A 358 28.98 -33.79 -10.66
N SER A 359 28.44 -32.81 -9.92
CA SER A 359 28.53 -32.83 -8.44
C SER A 359 27.84 -34.06 -7.84
N ALA A 360 28.56 -34.77 -6.95
CA ALA A 360 28.07 -35.92 -6.20
C ALA A 360 26.78 -35.62 -5.41
N LEU A 361 26.06 -36.69 -5.07
CA LEU A 361 24.82 -36.66 -4.30
C LEU A 361 25.05 -37.29 -2.92
N SER A 362 24.56 -36.63 -1.88
CA SER A 362 24.39 -37.24 -0.55
C SER A 362 23.04 -37.96 -0.49
N ALA A 363 22.89 -38.96 0.39
CA ALA A 363 21.57 -39.54 0.69
C ALA A 363 20.95 -38.78 1.88
N VAL A 364 19.81 -38.11 1.67
CA VAL A 364 19.11 -37.34 2.71
C VAL A 364 17.59 -37.44 2.53
N LYS A 365 16.83 -37.32 3.62
CA LYS A 365 15.36 -37.19 3.61
C LYS A 365 14.95 -35.74 3.90
N CYS A 366 13.79 -35.32 3.39
CA CYS A 366 13.15 -34.05 3.77
C CYS A 366 11.94 -34.33 4.68
N GLU A 367 11.60 -33.36 5.52
CA GLU A 367 10.30 -33.37 6.22
C GLU A 367 9.21 -32.97 5.22
N ARG A 368 8.16 -33.79 5.07
CA ARG A 368 6.93 -33.42 4.35
C ARG A 368 5.90 -32.95 5.37
N LEU A 369 5.32 -31.77 5.18
CA LEU A 369 4.31 -31.23 6.09
C LEU A 369 2.93 -31.79 5.75
N GLU A 370 2.41 -32.64 6.62
CA GLU A 370 1.04 -33.15 6.55
C GLU A 370 0.07 -32.23 7.29
N PHE A 371 -1.10 -31.96 6.70
CA PHE A 371 -2.12 -31.09 7.28
C PHE A 371 -3.38 -31.85 7.68
N LYS A 372 -3.83 -31.65 8.91
CA LYS A 372 -5.11 -32.16 9.43
C LYS A 372 -6.23 -31.26 8.89
N LEU A 373 -7.06 -31.80 7.99
CA LEU A 373 -8.14 -31.07 7.34
C LEU A 373 -9.51 -31.64 7.74
N ASN A 374 -10.35 -30.82 8.38
CA ASN A 374 -11.77 -31.15 8.56
C ASN A 374 -12.58 -30.79 7.30
N ASP A 375 -13.83 -31.24 7.22
CA ASP A 375 -14.65 -31.07 6.02
C ASP A 375 -14.98 -29.60 5.71
N SER A 376 -15.05 -28.73 6.73
CA SER A 376 -15.20 -27.27 6.54
C SER A 376 -13.99 -26.68 5.80
N VAL A 377 -12.77 -27.06 6.19
CA VAL A 377 -11.54 -26.62 5.54
C VAL A 377 -11.42 -27.21 4.12
N LYS A 378 -11.74 -28.50 3.92
CA LYS A 378 -11.77 -29.12 2.58
C LYS A 378 -12.78 -28.43 1.65
N SER A 379 -13.95 -28.06 2.17
CA SER A 379 -14.95 -27.28 1.44
C SER A 379 -14.41 -25.90 1.05
N ALA A 380 -13.80 -25.18 2.01
CA ALA A 380 -13.18 -23.88 1.76
C ALA A 380 -12.05 -23.92 0.71
N ILE A 381 -11.20 -24.96 0.72
CA ILE A 381 -10.17 -25.20 -0.32
C ILE A 381 -10.83 -25.33 -1.70
N ASN A 382 -11.91 -26.10 -1.81
CA ASN A 382 -12.64 -26.27 -3.06
C ASN A 382 -13.33 -24.97 -3.54
N THR A 383 -13.91 -24.19 -2.63
CA THR A 383 -14.46 -22.85 -2.95
C THR A 383 -13.36 -21.91 -3.46
N ALA A 384 -12.21 -21.86 -2.77
CA ALA A 384 -11.07 -21.04 -3.15
C ALA A 384 -10.53 -21.43 -4.54
N ARG A 385 -10.40 -22.73 -4.82
CA ARG A 385 -10.02 -23.26 -6.15
C ARG A 385 -10.99 -22.78 -7.24
N MET A 386 -12.30 -22.97 -7.06
CA MET A 386 -13.30 -22.54 -8.05
C MET A 386 -13.28 -21.02 -8.28
N LYS A 387 -13.04 -20.21 -7.24
CA LYS A 387 -12.89 -18.76 -7.34
C LYS A 387 -11.62 -18.36 -8.07
N PHE A 388 -10.49 -19.02 -7.78
CA PHE A 388 -9.22 -18.82 -8.47
C PHE A 388 -9.36 -19.15 -9.96
N ASP A 389 -9.86 -20.33 -10.31
CA ASP A 389 -10.03 -20.80 -11.70
C ASP A 389 -10.91 -19.83 -12.51
N LYS A 390 -12.06 -19.42 -11.94
CA LYS A 390 -12.98 -18.44 -12.53
C LYS A 390 -12.36 -17.04 -12.71
N THR A 391 -11.37 -16.68 -11.89
CA THR A 391 -10.68 -15.38 -12.00
C THR A 391 -9.56 -15.47 -13.02
N LYS A 392 -8.76 -16.56 -13.00
CA LYS A 392 -7.71 -16.87 -13.98
C LYS A 392 -8.26 -16.88 -15.42
N GLN A 393 -9.42 -17.48 -15.65
CA GLN A 393 -10.08 -17.52 -16.97
C GLN A 393 -10.43 -16.15 -17.56
N LYS A 394 -10.46 -15.08 -16.75
CA LYS A 394 -10.75 -13.70 -17.21
C LYS A 394 -9.49 -12.89 -17.50
N MET A 395 -8.32 -13.43 -17.20
CA MET A 395 -7.06 -12.72 -17.36
C MET A 395 -6.39 -13.06 -18.68
N PHE A 396 -6.02 -12.02 -19.43
CA PHE A 396 -5.25 -12.13 -20.66
C PHE A 396 -3.95 -11.34 -20.49
N VAL A 397 -2.82 -11.98 -20.72
CA VAL A 397 -1.51 -11.32 -20.83
C VAL A 397 -1.06 -11.44 -22.29
N ARG A 398 -0.41 -10.41 -22.82
CA ARG A 398 0.32 -10.49 -24.09
C ARG A 398 1.58 -9.65 -24.04
N GLN A 399 2.74 -10.25 -24.32
CA GLN A 399 4.00 -9.53 -24.50
C GLN A 399 4.06 -8.88 -25.89
N PHE A 400 4.59 -7.65 -25.94
CA PHE A 400 4.86 -6.92 -27.18
C PHE A 400 6.34 -6.52 -27.23
N ARG A 401 7.05 -6.95 -28.28
CA ARG A 401 8.47 -6.64 -28.50
C ARG A 401 8.62 -5.65 -29.66
N PHE A 402 8.90 -4.39 -29.35
CA PHE A 402 9.14 -3.35 -30.37
C PHE A 402 10.61 -3.38 -30.84
N GLN A 403 10.84 -3.72 -32.11
CA GLN A 403 12.19 -3.97 -32.64
C GLN A 403 12.79 -2.82 -33.49
N LYS A 404 12.03 -1.78 -33.85
CA LYS A 404 12.51 -0.76 -34.81
C LYS A 404 13.60 0.16 -34.25
N PHE A 405 13.58 0.45 -32.95
CA PHE A 405 14.60 1.22 -32.25
C PHE A 405 14.49 1.03 -30.74
N GLY A 406 15.55 1.38 -30.00
CA GLY A 406 15.60 1.32 -28.53
C GLY A 406 16.14 2.58 -27.85
N LYS A 407 16.58 2.44 -26.60
CA LYS A 407 17.11 3.50 -25.71
C LYS A 407 18.10 4.43 -26.42
N GLU A 408 19.06 3.85 -27.15
CA GLU A 408 20.13 4.59 -27.84
C GLU A 408 19.63 5.58 -28.89
N PHE A 409 18.65 5.19 -29.71
CA PHE A 409 18.06 6.08 -30.71
C PHE A 409 17.36 7.25 -30.02
N ILE A 410 16.52 6.99 -29.02
CA ILE A 410 15.76 8.02 -28.31
C ILE A 410 16.70 9.02 -27.61
N VAL A 411 17.79 8.53 -27.01
CA VAL A 411 18.82 9.39 -26.38
C VAL A 411 19.59 10.21 -27.42
N LYS A 412 19.96 9.65 -28.58
CA LYS A 412 20.55 10.41 -29.70
C LYS A 412 19.61 11.52 -30.18
N GLN A 413 18.29 11.31 -30.10
CA GLN A 413 17.26 12.31 -30.37
C GLN A 413 17.06 13.33 -29.22
N LYS A 414 17.90 13.35 -28.18
CA LYS A 414 17.83 14.23 -27.00
C LYS A 414 16.52 14.11 -26.19
N LEU A 415 15.84 12.95 -26.27
CA LEU A 415 14.58 12.67 -25.57
C LEU A 415 14.79 11.72 -24.38
N SER A 416 13.88 11.75 -23.40
CA SER A 416 13.82 10.73 -22.35
C SER A 416 13.15 9.45 -22.88
N PRO A 417 13.81 8.27 -22.83
CA PRO A 417 13.22 7.00 -23.26
C PRO A 417 11.90 6.67 -22.56
N ASP A 418 11.84 6.88 -21.25
CA ASP A 418 10.62 6.64 -20.48
C ASP A 418 9.51 7.64 -20.85
N ALA A 419 9.82 8.93 -21.01
CA ALA A 419 8.81 9.91 -21.41
C ALA A 419 8.24 9.63 -22.80
N VAL A 420 9.05 9.13 -23.73
CA VAL A 420 8.60 8.70 -25.06
C VAL A 420 7.71 7.46 -24.97
N PHE A 421 8.05 6.49 -24.11
CA PHE A 421 7.20 5.33 -23.85
C PHE A 421 5.84 5.75 -23.24
N GLN A 422 5.87 6.57 -22.18
CA GLN A 422 4.66 7.05 -21.51
C GLN A 422 3.77 7.85 -22.46
N LEU A 423 4.37 8.70 -23.32
CA LEU A 423 3.65 9.39 -24.38
C LEU A 423 3.04 8.43 -25.41
N ALA A 424 3.76 7.37 -25.81
CA ALA A 424 3.20 6.34 -26.69
C ALA A 424 1.99 5.64 -26.05
N CYS A 425 2.02 5.36 -24.75
CA CYS A 425 0.84 4.87 -24.01
C CYS A 425 -0.31 5.88 -24.01
N GLN A 426 -0.06 7.17 -23.81
CA GLN A 426 -1.10 8.21 -23.89
C GLN A 426 -1.73 8.28 -25.29
N ILE A 427 -0.92 8.28 -26.35
CA ILE A 427 -1.37 8.28 -27.75
C ILE A 427 -2.21 7.03 -28.04
N THR A 428 -1.78 5.86 -27.54
CA THR A 428 -2.46 4.57 -27.76
C THR A 428 -3.82 4.55 -27.05
N ALA A 429 -3.87 4.95 -25.78
CA ALA A 429 -5.12 5.03 -25.02
C ALA A 429 -6.10 6.04 -25.65
N TYR A 430 -5.61 7.21 -26.09
CA TYR A 430 -6.43 8.19 -26.79
C TYR A 430 -6.98 7.65 -28.11
N ARG A 431 -6.14 6.98 -28.92
CA ARG A 431 -6.55 6.34 -30.18
C ARG A 431 -7.60 5.25 -29.97
N GLN A 432 -7.49 4.47 -28.88
CA GLN A 432 -8.38 3.34 -28.61
C GLN A 432 -9.72 3.76 -27.98
N TYR A 433 -9.72 4.77 -27.10
CA TYR A 433 -10.88 5.15 -26.30
C TYR A 433 -11.48 6.52 -26.65
N GLY A 434 -10.87 7.27 -27.58
CA GLY A 434 -11.29 8.62 -27.96
C GLY A 434 -11.12 9.69 -26.86
N LYS A 435 -10.44 9.35 -25.75
CA LYS A 435 -10.26 10.23 -24.59
C LYS A 435 -8.99 9.89 -23.81
N MET A 436 -8.52 10.85 -23.03
CA MET A 436 -7.44 10.61 -22.06
C MET A 436 -7.95 9.75 -20.89
N VAL A 437 -7.06 8.98 -20.29
CA VAL A 437 -7.33 8.17 -19.10
C VAL A 437 -6.36 8.53 -17.98
N SER A 438 -6.77 8.32 -16.72
CA SER A 438 -5.91 8.56 -15.56
C SER A 438 -4.80 7.50 -15.52
N CYS A 439 -3.56 7.91 -15.75
CA CYS A 439 -2.40 7.03 -15.62
C CYS A 439 -1.65 7.24 -14.29
N TYR A 440 -0.92 6.19 -13.90
CA TYR A 440 -0.06 6.14 -12.72
C TYR A 440 1.28 5.56 -13.18
N GLU A 441 2.38 6.20 -12.80
CA GLU A 441 3.74 5.66 -12.90
C GLU A 441 4.38 5.77 -11.51
N ALA A 442 5.03 4.69 -11.06
CA ALA A 442 5.72 4.68 -9.78
C ALA A 442 7.07 5.42 -9.87
N CYS A 443 7.36 6.23 -8.87
CA CYS A 443 8.67 6.85 -8.66
C CYS A 443 9.17 6.49 -7.26
N SER A 444 10.41 6.02 -7.13
CA SER A 444 10.99 5.74 -5.81
C SER A 444 11.35 7.04 -5.08
N THR A 445 11.00 7.09 -3.79
CA THR A 445 11.46 8.14 -2.85
C THR A 445 12.48 7.58 -1.84
N ALA A 446 13.06 6.41 -2.13
CA ALA A 446 14.01 5.74 -1.23
C ALA A 446 15.30 6.55 -0.95
N ALA A 447 15.57 7.65 -1.65
CA ALA A 447 16.64 8.59 -1.28
C ALA A 447 16.41 9.28 0.09
N PHE A 448 15.21 9.13 0.67
CA PHE A 448 14.83 9.64 1.99
C PHE A 448 14.61 8.53 3.01
N LYS A 449 14.78 8.86 4.30
CA LYS A 449 14.56 7.97 5.44
C LYS A 449 13.14 7.41 5.46
N HIS A 450 13.02 6.08 5.45
CA HIS A 450 11.77 5.33 5.26
C HIS A 450 10.94 5.87 4.07
N GLY A 451 11.62 6.26 3.00
CA GLY A 451 10.99 6.59 1.73
C GLY A 451 10.22 5.40 1.17
N ARG A 452 9.11 5.69 0.49
CA ARG A 452 8.27 4.69 -0.20
C ARG A 452 8.29 5.02 -1.70
N THR A 453 7.14 5.00 -2.35
CA THR A 453 6.92 5.53 -3.69
C THR A 453 6.16 6.86 -3.67
N GLU A 454 6.30 7.66 -4.72
CA GLU A 454 5.40 8.75 -5.11
C GLU A 454 4.90 8.48 -6.54
N THR A 455 3.79 9.12 -6.91
CA THR A 455 3.17 8.95 -8.23
C THR A 455 3.61 10.04 -9.21
N ILE A 456 4.09 9.61 -10.36
CA ILE A 456 4.14 10.41 -11.59
C ILE A 456 2.79 10.28 -12.29
N ARG A 457 2.29 11.39 -12.84
CA ARG A 457 1.04 11.46 -13.61
C ARG A 457 1.36 11.83 -15.07
N PRO A 458 1.55 10.85 -15.97
CA PRO A 458 1.94 11.10 -17.37
C PRO A 458 0.82 11.77 -18.19
N THR A 459 -0.43 11.59 -17.76
CA THR A 459 -1.59 12.28 -18.34
C THR A 459 -1.51 13.77 -18.05
N SER A 460 -1.32 14.58 -19.09
CA SER A 460 -1.13 16.03 -19.01
C SER A 460 -1.79 16.73 -20.19
N VAL A 461 -2.00 18.04 -20.08
CA VAL A 461 -2.50 18.85 -21.21
C VAL A 461 -1.59 18.74 -22.44
N LEU A 462 -0.27 18.62 -22.24
CA LEU A 462 0.69 18.44 -23.32
C LEU A 462 0.56 17.06 -24.00
N SER A 463 0.45 15.98 -23.21
CA SER A 463 0.25 14.64 -23.78
C SER A 463 -1.13 14.47 -24.42
N GLN A 464 -2.16 15.18 -23.95
CA GLN A 464 -3.46 15.29 -24.63
C GLN A 464 -3.34 16.01 -25.98
N GLN A 465 -2.70 17.18 -26.02
CA GLN A 465 -2.45 17.93 -27.26
C GLN A 465 -1.65 17.10 -28.27
N CYS A 466 -0.59 16.42 -27.81
CA CYS A 466 0.22 15.55 -28.65
C CYS A 466 -0.59 14.33 -29.14
N SER A 467 -1.41 13.71 -28.30
CA SER A 467 -2.28 12.59 -28.70
C SER A 467 -3.27 13.00 -29.78
N ARG A 468 -3.95 14.14 -29.61
CA ARG A 468 -4.86 14.68 -30.63
C ARG A 468 -4.13 15.01 -31.94
N ALA A 469 -2.94 15.63 -31.85
CA ALA A 469 -2.13 15.95 -33.03
C ALA A 469 -1.68 14.72 -33.82
N PHE A 470 -1.40 13.61 -33.15
CA PHE A 470 -1.00 12.34 -33.79
C PHE A 470 -2.17 11.47 -34.28
N VAL A 471 -3.35 11.57 -33.64
CA VAL A 471 -4.51 10.71 -33.94
C VAL A 471 -5.51 11.38 -34.91
N GLU A 472 -5.82 12.66 -34.70
CA GLU A 472 -6.89 13.38 -35.44
C GLU A 472 -6.34 14.39 -36.46
N GLU A 473 -5.23 15.06 -36.12
CA GLU A 473 -4.72 16.20 -36.89
C GLU A 473 -3.48 15.83 -37.74
N ARG A 474 -3.11 14.55 -37.84
CA ARG A 474 -1.78 14.12 -38.37
C ARG A 474 -1.47 14.65 -39.78
N SER A 475 -2.45 14.73 -40.67
CA SER A 475 -2.31 15.27 -42.03
C SER A 475 -2.27 16.80 -42.09
N LYS A 476 -2.70 17.49 -41.03
CA LYS A 476 -2.82 18.95 -40.91
C LYS A 476 -1.61 19.60 -40.22
N ARG A 477 -0.65 18.79 -39.75
CA ARG A 477 0.48 19.21 -38.90
C ARG A 477 1.81 18.98 -39.59
N ALA A 478 2.67 19.99 -39.59
CA ALA A 478 4.05 19.84 -40.05
C ALA A 478 4.83 18.88 -39.12
N VAL A 479 5.83 18.16 -39.67
CA VAL A 479 6.65 17.22 -38.88
C VAL A 479 7.40 17.95 -37.74
N ALA A 480 7.82 19.20 -37.97
CA ALA A 480 8.45 20.04 -36.96
C ALA A 480 7.52 20.35 -35.77
N GLU A 481 6.23 20.60 -35.99
CA GLU A 481 5.26 20.82 -34.91
C GLU A 481 5.05 19.56 -34.06
N LEU A 482 4.90 18.41 -34.72
CA LEU A 482 4.76 17.12 -34.04
C LEU A 482 6.00 16.79 -33.20
N ARG A 483 7.18 17.16 -33.71
CA ARG A 483 8.45 17.00 -32.98
C ARG A 483 8.51 17.90 -31.75
N ASP A 484 8.18 19.18 -31.87
CA ASP A 484 8.14 20.12 -30.75
C ASP A 484 7.13 19.69 -29.65
N LEU A 485 5.98 19.13 -30.03
CA LEU A 485 5.03 18.54 -29.08
C LEU A 485 5.65 17.35 -28.30
N ILE A 486 6.41 16.46 -28.96
CA ILE A 486 7.14 15.37 -28.30
C ILE A 486 8.22 15.95 -27.35
N ASP A 487 8.98 16.95 -27.77
CA ASP A 487 10.00 17.61 -26.94
C ASP A 487 9.38 18.27 -25.70
N LYS A 488 8.23 18.94 -25.84
CA LYS A 488 7.46 19.52 -24.73
C LYS A 488 6.96 18.45 -23.77
N CYS A 489 6.40 17.35 -24.27
CA CYS A 489 5.98 16.21 -23.43
C CYS A 489 7.17 15.61 -22.67
N SER A 490 8.29 15.37 -23.34
CA SER A 490 9.53 14.82 -22.76
C SER A 490 10.09 15.71 -21.64
N LYS A 491 10.16 17.03 -21.86
CA LYS A 491 10.60 18.02 -20.86
C LYS A 491 9.64 18.07 -19.66
N TYR A 492 8.33 18.05 -19.89
CA TYR A 492 7.32 18.07 -18.82
C TYR A 492 7.35 16.80 -17.98
N HIS A 493 7.43 15.63 -18.61
CA HIS A 493 7.51 14.33 -17.92
C HIS A 493 8.78 14.21 -17.06
N ARG A 494 9.94 14.61 -17.59
CA ARG A 494 11.19 14.65 -16.83
C ARG A 494 11.11 15.58 -15.62
N ARG A 495 10.36 16.69 -15.71
CA ARG A 495 10.08 17.56 -14.55
C ARG A 495 9.23 16.83 -13.51
N LEU A 496 8.17 16.12 -13.91
CA LEU A 496 7.36 15.33 -12.98
C LEU A 496 8.16 14.22 -12.29
N GLN A 497 9.05 13.54 -13.02
CA GLN A 497 9.97 12.54 -12.47
C GLN A 497 10.86 13.13 -11.36
N LEU A 498 11.46 14.30 -11.62
CA LEU A 498 12.28 15.00 -10.62
C LEU A 498 11.45 15.50 -9.43
N GLU A 499 10.22 15.99 -9.65
CA GLU A 499 9.32 16.39 -8.56
C GLU A 499 8.91 15.18 -7.70
N ALA A 500 8.52 14.06 -8.31
CA ALA A 500 8.12 12.85 -7.60
C ALA A 500 9.29 12.22 -6.80
N ALA A 501 10.47 12.09 -7.41
CA ALA A 501 11.67 11.56 -6.75
C ALA A 501 12.11 12.40 -5.53
N LEU A 502 11.84 13.72 -5.56
CA LEU A 502 12.09 14.64 -4.45
C LEU A 502 10.94 14.68 -3.41
N GLY A 503 9.96 13.78 -3.49
CA GLY A 503 8.79 13.74 -2.60
C GLY A 503 7.83 14.92 -2.79
N LYS A 504 7.85 15.60 -3.95
CA LYS A 504 7.04 16.80 -4.26
C LYS A 504 5.82 16.49 -5.12
N GLY A 505 5.42 15.23 -5.27
CA GLY A 505 4.14 14.89 -5.89
C GLY A 505 2.95 15.39 -5.04
N PHE A 506 1.74 15.00 -5.46
CA PHE A 506 0.52 15.34 -4.71
C PHE A 506 -0.21 14.11 -4.17
N ASP A 507 -0.06 12.94 -4.81
CA ASP A 507 -0.83 11.74 -4.48
C ASP A 507 -0.53 11.27 -3.05
N ARG A 508 0.75 11.14 -2.64
CA ARG A 508 1.08 10.75 -1.25
C ARG A 508 0.67 11.79 -0.21
N HIS A 509 0.81 13.08 -0.51
CA HIS A 509 0.39 14.14 0.42
C HIS A 509 -1.13 14.13 0.63
N LEU A 510 -1.93 14.15 -0.45
CA LEU A 510 -3.39 14.12 -0.33
C LEU A 510 -3.90 12.81 0.29
N PHE A 511 -3.24 11.67 0.00
CA PHE A 511 -3.52 10.40 0.67
C PHE A 511 -3.26 10.47 2.19
N ALA A 512 -2.12 11.02 2.62
CA ALA A 512 -1.81 11.18 4.04
C ALA A 512 -2.82 12.11 4.76
N LEU A 513 -3.27 13.19 4.11
CA LEU A 513 -4.32 14.06 4.66
C LEU A 513 -5.68 13.32 4.78
N LYS A 514 -6.05 12.50 3.78
CA LYS A 514 -7.25 11.66 3.83
C LYS A 514 -7.17 10.62 4.94
N HIS A 515 -6.04 9.93 5.07
CA HIS A 515 -5.79 8.95 6.12
C HIS A 515 -5.85 9.59 7.52
N LEU A 516 -5.26 10.78 7.68
CA LEU A 516 -5.31 11.53 8.93
C LEU A 516 -6.74 11.94 9.29
N ALA A 517 -7.53 12.42 8.33
CA ALA A 517 -8.94 12.76 8.54
C ALA A 517 -9.76 11.53 9.01
N ALA A 518 -9.63 10.40 8.32
CA ALA A 518 -10.30 9.16 8.70
C ALA A 518 -9.87 8.66 10.09
N SER A 519 -8.58 8.76 10.43
CA SER A 519 -8.10 8.36 11.77
C SER A 519 -8.68 9.22 12.89
N LYS A 520 -8.91 10.53 12.65
CA LYS A 520 -9.58 11.43 13.58
C LYS A 520 -11.07 11.10 13.74
N GLU A 521 -11.76 10.78 12.64
CA GLU A 521 -13.17 10.39 12.66
C GLU A 521 -13.38 9.09 13.46
N ILE A 522 -12.51 8.09 13.27
CA ILE A 522 -12.50 6.84 14.06
C ILE A 522 -12.22 7.13 15.54
N LEU A 523 -11.26 8.01 15.85
CA LEU A 523 -10.94 8.38 17.24
C LEU A 523 -12.12 9.08 17.93
N ILE A 524 -12.78 10.03 17.26
CA ILE A 524 -13.98 10.71 17.78
C ILE A 524 -15.10 9.69 18.01
N SER A 525 -15.27 8.73 17.09
CA SER A 525 -16.29 7.69 17.20
C SER A 525 -16.02 6.75 18.38
N ARG A 526 -14.76 6.39 18.64
CA ARG A 526 -14.35 5.59 19.81
C ARG A 526 -14.56 6.34 21.11
N ILE A 527 -14.05 7.58 21.22
CA ILE A 527 -14.23 8.42 22.41
C ILE A 527 -15.73 8.63 22.69
N ALA A 528 -16.58 8.76 21.66
CA ALA A 528 -18.01 8.82 21.85
C ALA A 528 -18.59 7.51 22.42
N VAL A 529 -18.15 6.33 21.96
CA VAL A 529 -18.54 5.03 22.53
C VAL A 529 -18.03 4.85 23.96
N ASP A 530 -16.75 5.14 24.21
CA ASP A 530 -16.14 5.03 25.54
C ASP A 530 -16.90 5.91 26.56
N ILE A 531 -17.23 7.16 26.20
CA ILE A 531 -18.05 8.06 27.02
C ILE A 531 -19.50 7.54 27.22
N ILE A 532 -20.09 6.88 26.22
CA ILE A 532 -21.43 6.28 26.35
C ILE A 532 -21.41 5.16 27.38
N ASP A 533 -20.40 4.28 27.32
CA ASP A 533 -20.28 3.14 28.22
C ASP A 533 -19.88 3.59 29.65
N ASP A 534 -18.97 4.55 29.81
CA ASP A 534 -18.66 5.17 31.12
C ASP A 534 -19.92 5.78 31.78
N ILE A 535 -20.73 6.54 31.03
CA ILE A 535 -21.99 7.14 31.54
C ILE A 535 -23.03 6.06 31.89
N LYS A 536 -23.04 4.96 31.15
CA LYS A 536 -23.97 3.83 31.36
C LYS A 536 -23.63 3.03 32.62
N ASP A 537 -22.34 2.93 32.97
CA ASP A 537 -21.88 2.26 34.20
C ASP A 537 -21.96 3.17 35.44
N GLU A 538 -21.91 4.51 35.26
CA GLU A 538 -22.20 5.50 36.33
C GLU A 538 -23.70 5.64 36.64
N LEU A 539 -24.57 5.46 35.64
CA LEU A 539 -26.04 5.65 35.74
C LEU A 539 -26.70 4.92 36.94
N PRO A 540 -26.39 3.65 37.25
CA PRO A 540 -26.92 2.95 38.42
C PRO A 540 -26.51 3.57 39.76
N ASN A 541 -25.33 4.19 39.85
CA ASN A 541 -24.84 4.83 41.07
C ASN A 541 -25.49 6.20 41.31
N ILE A 542 -25.86 6.90 40.24
CA ILE A 542 -26.60 8.16 40.27
C ILE A 542 -28.07 7.93 40.67
N VAL A 543 -28.69 6.82 40.24
CA VAL A 543 -30.10 6.50 40.48
C VAL A 543 -30.30 5.65 41.75
N LYS A 544 -29.87 6.18 42.91
CA LYS A 544 -30.18 5.58 44.23
C LYS A 544 -31.64 5.82 44.63
N TRP A 545 -32.51 4.85 44.36
CA TRP A 545 -33.83 4.78 45.01
C TRP A 545 -33.67 4.49 46.51
N LYS A 546 -34.29 5.31 47.36
CA LYS A 546 -34.58 4.94 48.76
C LYS A 546 -35.88 4.12 48.79
N PRO A 547 -35.94 2.98 49.51
CA PRO A 547 -37.20 2.29 49.75
C PRO A 547 -38.06 3.07 50.77
N LEU A 548 -39.37 3.11 50.56
CA LEU A 548 -40.33 3.54 51.58
C LEU A 548 -40.95 2.32 52.27
N ASN A 549 -41.19 2.44 53.58
CA ASN A 549 -41.69 1.36 54.42
C ASN A 549 -43.20 1.09 54.23
N GLN A 550 -43.60 -0.11 54.67
CA GLN A 550 -44.96 -0.65 54.66
C GLN A 550 -45.87 0.05 55.68
N ASN A 551 -47.15 0.31 55.32
CA ASN A 551 -48.31 -0.39 55.88
C ASN A 551 -49.67 0.11 55.33
N ASP A 552 -50.68 -0.75 55.53
CA ASP A 552 -52.14 -0.55 55.47
C ASP A 552 -52.93 -0.46 54.15
N SER A 553 -53.42 -1.65 53.78
CA SER A 553 -54.83 -1.97 53.45
C SER A 553 -55.47 -1.50 52.12
N THR A 554 -56.21 -2.43 51.53
CA THR A 554 -56.78 -2.39 50.18
C THR A 554 -58.22 -1.86 50.11
N VAL A 555 -58.46 -0.80 49.33
CA VAL A 555 -59.71 -0.61 48.54
C VAL A 555 -59.41 0.13 47.21
N GLN A 556 -59.61 -0.58 46.10
CA GLN A 556 -60.21 -0.14 44.82
C GLN A 556 -60.03 1.33 44.34
N GLY A 557 -59.28 1.55 43.24
CA GLY A 557 -59.33 2.81 42.47
C GLY A 557 -58.10 3.10 41.61
N SER A 558 -58.18 2.85 40.30
CA SER A 558 -57.08 3.13 39.36
C SER A 558 -57.09 4.58 38.85
N MET A 559 -55.92 5.10 38.51
CA MET A 559 -55.63 6.42 37.89
C MET A 559 -55.95 7.70 38.68
N SER A 560 -54.91 8.36 39.22
CA SER A 560 -54.93 9.83 39.43
C SER A 560 -53.56 10.53 39.45
N VAL A 561 -52.48 9.88 39.89
CA VAL A 561 -51.16 10.56 40.03
C VAL A 561 -50.53 10.97 38.68
N VAL A 562 -50.80 10.25 37.59
CA VAL A 562 -50.37 10.67 36.23
C VAL A 562 -51.21 11.85 35.72
N ALA A 563 -52.48 11.97 36.17
CA ALA A 563 -53.39 13.03 35.72
C ALA A 563 -53.05 14.39 36.35
N SER A 564 -52.54 14.44 37.58
CA SER A 564 -52.10 15.70 38.21
C SER A 564 -50.79 16.24 37.61
N VAL A 565 -49.85 15.38 37.21
CA VAL A 565 -48.59 15.83 36.58
C VAL A 565 -48.81 16.34 35.16
N LEU A 566 -49.76 15.76 34.42
CA LEU A 566 -50.11 16.18 33.06
C LEU A 566 -50.96 17.47 32.98
N SER A 567 -51.47 18.00 34.09
CA SER A 567 -52.26 19.24 34.12
C SER A 567 -51.41 20.52 34.17
N SER A 568 -50.08 20.41 34.31
CA SER A 568 -49.19 21.58 34.29
C SER A 568 -49.14 22.23 32.90
N SER A 569 -49.19 23.58 32.84
CA SER A 569 -49.25 24.36 31.60
C SER A 569 -48.07 24.17 30.64
N HIS A 570 -47.01 23.51 31.09
CA HIS A 570 -45.84 23.16 30.29
C HIS A 570 -46.03 21.86 29.49
N ALA A 571 -46.81 20.88 29.99
CA ALA A 571 -47.11 19.65 29.25
C ALA A 571 -47.98 19.94 28.02
N VAL A 572 -48.99 20.80 28.15
CA VAL A 572 -49.82 21.26 27.01
C VAL A 572 -48.99 22.09 26.03
N ARG A 573 -48.03 22.90 26.50
CA ARG A 573 -47.07 23.57 25.61
C ARG A 573 -46.20 22.55 24.87
N VAL A 574 -45.62 21.56 25.54
CA VAL A 574 -44.78 20.53 24.90
C VAL A 574 -45.58 19.67 23.91
N ILE A 575 -46.81 19.25 24.24
CA ILE A 575 -47.66 18.49 23.29
C ILE A 575 -48.13 19.38 22.14
N SER A 576 -48.43 20.67 22.36
CA SER A 576 -48.75 21.60 21.27
C SER A 576 -47.54 21.96 20.39
N VAL A 577 -46.32 21.94 20.94
CA VAL A 577 -45.07 22.11 20.19
C VAL A 577 -44.76 20.82 19.45
N LEU A 578 -44.93 19.64 20.04
CA LEU A 578 -44.74 18.35 19.38
C LEU A 578 -45.80 18.08 18.31
N SER A 579 -47.05 18.54 18.48
CA SER A 579 -48.07 18.47 17.42
C SER A 579 -47.83 19.50 16.33
N ARG A 580 -47.34 20.72 16.65
CA ARG A 580 -46.85 21.67 15.65
C ARG A 580 -45.58 21.19 14.95
N VAL A 581 -44.70 20.43 15.61
CA VAL A 581 -43.50 19.81 15.02
C VAL A 581 -43.87 18.55 14.20
N SER A 582 -44.92 17.82 14.57
CA SER A 582 -45.48 16.73 13.76
C SER A 582 -46.22 17.24 12.52
N ALA A 583 -46.95 18.35 12.64
CA ALA A 583 -47.53 19.07 11.51
C ALA A 583 -46.45 19.74 10.63
N ALA A 584 -45.40 20.30 11.25
CA ALA A 584 -44.26 20.86 10.52
C ALA A 584 -43.39 19.77 9.88
N SER A 585 -43.25 18.56 10.43
CA SER A 585 -42.49 17.48 9.80
C SER A 585 -43.17 16.95 8.55
N LYS A 586 -44.52 16.97 8.48
CA LYS A 586 -45.27 16.77 7.23
C LYS A 586 -45.09 17.91 6.19
N SER A 587 -44.61 19.09 6.60
CA SER A 587 -44.26 20.21 5.70
C SER A 587 -42.78 20.20 5.30
N VAL A 588 -41.86 19.93 6.22
CA VAL A 588 -40.41 19.83 5.97
C VAL A 588 -40.08 18.60 5.11
N ALA A 589 -40.79 17.48 5.29
CA ALA A 589 -40.72 16.35 4.36
C ALA A 589 -41.17 16.73 2.93
N LYS A 590 -42.03 17.75 2.78
CA LYS A 590 -42.51 18.26 1.49
C LYS A 590 -41.61 19.35 0.89
N PHE A 591 -40.80 20.03 1.70
CA PHE A 591 -39.89 21.10 1.25
C PHE A 591 -38.44 20.64 1.04
N LEU A 592 -37.97 19.58 1.72
CA LEU A 592 -36.61 19.04 1.55
C LEU A 592 -36.51 17.82 0.61
N GLN A 593 -37.60 17.09 0.33
CA GLN A 593 -37.58 16.06 -0.72
C GLN A 593 -37.16 16.60 -2.10
N PRO A 594 -37.68 17.74 -2.60
CA PRO A 594 -37.38 18.18 -3.97
C PRO A 594 -35.92 18.60 -4.21
N GLN A 595 -35.15 18.93 -3.17
CA GLN A 595 -33.74 19.34 -3.33
C GLN A 595 -32.75 18.22 -2.98
N LEU A 596 -32.99 17.42 -1.94
CA LEU A 596 -32.15 16.25 -1.65
C LEU A 596 -32.39 15.11 -2.64
N VAL A 597 -33.62 14.86 -3.07
CA VAL A 597 -33.87 13.92 -4.18
C VAL A 597 -33.31 14.49 -5.49
N ARG A 598 -33.34 15.80 -5.76
CA ARG A 598 -32.61 16.36 -6.93
C ARG A 598 -31.10 16.25 -6.82
N LYS A 599 -30.50 16.25 -5.63
CA LYS A 599 -29.05 16.07 -5.44
C LYS A 599 -28.62 14.61 -5.53
N PHE A 600 -29.36 13.69 -4.92
CA PHE A 600 -29.10 12.25 -5.03
C PHE A 600 -29.49 11.70 -6.39
N ALA A 601 -30.62 12.12 -6.97
CA ALA A 601 -30.92 11.85 -8.37
C ALA A 601 -29.95 12.57 -9.32
N GLN A 602 -29.29 13.68 -8.96
CA GLN A 602 -28.17 14.18 -9.78
C GLN A 602 -26.93 13.29 -9.68
N LEU A 603 -26.68 12.65 -8.55
CA LEU A 603 -25.59 11.66 -8.41
C LEU A 603 -25.91 10.34 -9.14
N ASP A 604 -27.17 9.92 -9.15
CA ASP A 604 -27.62 8.70 -9.84
C ASP A 604 -27.95 8.93 -11.33
N LEU A 605 -28.30 10.16 -11.71
CA LEU A 605 -28.34 10.58 -13.12
C LEU A 605 -26.92 10.85 -13.65
N LEU A 606 -25.94 11.18 -12.78
CA LEU A 606 -24.50 11.19 -13.16
C LEU A 606 -23.90 9.77 -13.22
N SER A 607 -24.42 8.81 -12.45
CA SER A 607 -24.08 7.39 -12.63
C SER A 607 -24.71 6.83 -13.92
N GLY A 608 -25.97 7.18 -14.20
CA GLY A 608 -26.76 6.72 -15.35
C GLY A 608 -26.48 7.42 -16.69
N HIS A 609 -26.13 8.72 -16.72
CA HIS A 609 -25.76 9.42 -17.97
C HIS A 609 -24.30 9.22 -18.39
N LEU A 610 -23.49 8.47 -17.61
CA LEU A 610 -22.18 8.02 -18.06
C LEU A 610 -22.25 6.74 -18.93
N LEU A 611 -23.44 6.13 -19.12
CA LEU A 611 -23.62 4.90 -19.90
C LEU A 611 -24.98 4.83 -20.66
N GLN A 612 -25.01 5.29 -21.93
CA GLN A 612 -25.97 4.91 -23.00
C GLN A 612 -25.46 5.55 -24.34
N ASN A 613 -24.81 4.83 -25.28
CA ASN A 613 -25.31 3.90 -26.33
C ASN A 613 -26.29 4.56 -27.36
N PRO A 614 -26.15 4.31 -28.69
CA PRO A 614 -26.19 2.96 -29.30
C PRO A 614 -25.37 2.69 -30.61
N HIS A 615 -25.12 1.42 -30.93
CA HIS A 615 -25.50 0.71 -32.18
C HIS A 615 -25.18 -0.81 -32.09
N THR A 616 -25.95 -1.64 -32.80
CA THR A 616 -26.27 -3.08 -32.64
C THR A 616 -25.42 -4.06 -33.50
N PRO A 617 -25.56 -5.42 -33.43
CA PRO A 617 -25.96 -6.35 -32.33
C PRO A 617 -25.10 -7.67 -32.25
N LEU A 618 -25.62 -8.70 -31.53
CA LEU A 618 -25.27 -10.16 -31.52
C LEU A 618 -24.19 -10.63 -30.51
N TYR A 619 -24.37 -11.71 -29.70
CA TYR A 619 -25.45 -12.70 -29.56
C TYR A 619 -25.64 -13.21 -28.09
N THR A 620 -26.90 -13.49 -27.71
CA THR A 620 -27.51 -14.23 -26.56
C THR A 620 -26.83 -14.38 -25.17
N ILE A 621 -27.60 -13.97 -24.14
CA ILE A 621 -27.49 -14.41 -22.73
C ILE A 621 -28.46 -15.58 -22.50
N GLN A 622 -28.03 -16.62 -21.78
CA GLN A 622 -28.93 -17.62 -21.18
C GLN A 622 -29.16 -17.29 -19.70
N THR A 623 -30.41 -17.34 -19.25
CA THR A 623 -30.85 -16.87 -17.93
C THR A 623 -30.61 -17.87 -16.81
N THR A 624 -30.28 -17.38 -15.61
CA THR A 624 -30.50 -18.12 -14.35
C THR A 624 -31.03 -17.17 -13.27
N ARG A 625 -31.92 -17.69 -12.42
CA ARG A 625 -32.76 -16.92 -11.47
C ARG A 625 -31.98 -16.55 -10.21
N CYS A 626 -32.22 -15.34 -9.67
CA CYS A 626 -31.88 -15.02 -8.28
C CYS A 626 -32.92 -15.61 -7.33
N SER A 627 -32.44 -16.10 -6.17
CA SER A 627 -33.27 -16.59 -5.06
C SER A 627 -33.88 -15.44 -4.28
N LEU A 628 -35.08 -15.63 -3.71
CA LEU A 628 -35.84 -14.59 -3.00
C LEU A 628 -35.29 -14.25 -1.59
N CYS A 629 -34.29 -14.98 -1.09
CA CYS A 629 -33.88 -14.92 0.32
C CYS A 629 -33.07 -13.68 0.73
N ASP A 630 -32.50 -12.91 -0.20
CA ASP A 630 -31.68 -11.72 0.13
C ASP A 630 -32.53 -10.47 0.46
N VAL A 631 -33.85 -10.51 0.24
CA VAL A 631 -34.74 -9.34 0.40
C VAL A 631 -35.06 -9.02 1.88
N ILE A 632 -34.90 -9.98 2.79
CA ILE A 632 -35.33 -9.82 4.20
C ILE A 632 -34.27 -9.13 5.09
N CYS A 633 -33.00 -9.03 4.67
CA CYS A 633 -31.94 -8.44 5.48
C CYS A 633 -31.80 -6.89 5.40
N TYR A 634 -32.63 -6.21 4.61
CA TYR A 634 -32.53 -4.74 4.43
C TYR A 634 -33.28 -3.91 5.49
N PRO A 635 -34.54 -4.24 5.89
CA PRO A 635 -35.29 -3.44 6.86
C PRO A 635 -34.62 -3.36 8.24
N ALA A 636 -34.04 -4.47 8.71
CA ALA A 636 -33.35 -4.53 9.99
C ALA A 636 -32.16 -3.55 10.08
N LYS A 637 -31.35 -3.46 9.01
CA LYS A 637 -30.24 -2.50 8.94
C LYS A 637 -30.72 -1.05 8.95
N THR A 638 -31.84 -0.74 8.31
CA THR A 638 -32.40 0.61 8.31
C THR A 638 -32.94 1.00 9.69
N VAL A 639 -33.65 0.10 10.38
CA VAL A 639 -34.15 0.33 11.74
C VAL A 639 -33.00 0.51 12.74
N ILE A 640 -31.96 -0.31 12.66
CA ILE A 640 -30.76 -0.19 13.52
C ILE A 640 -30.06 1.15 13.26
N THR A 641 -29.86 1.54 11.99
CA THR A 641 -29.23 2.83 11.65
C THR A 641 -30.08 4.02 12.13
N SER A 642 -31.41 3.95 12.04
CA SER A 642 -32.31 4.99 12.56
C SER A 642 -32.29 5.08 14.09
N LEU A 643 -32.24 3.95 14.81
CA LEU A 643 -32.03 3.92 16.25
C LEU A 643 -30.67 4.53 16.62
N MET A 644 -29.60 4.16 15.92
CA MET A 644 -28.28 4.76 16.12
C MET A 644 -28.30 6.28 15.97
N PHE A 645 -28.95 6.83 14.93
CA PHE A 645 -29.08 8.27 14.77
C PHE A 645 -29.92 8.94 15.87
N ALA A 646 -30.96 8.28 16.39
CA ALA A 646 -31.73 8.77 17.53
C ALA A 646 -30.89 8.78 18.82
N PHE A 647 -30.08 7.73 19.06
CA PHE A 647 -29.11 7.71 20.15
C PHE A 647 -28.05 8.80 19.99
N TYR A 648 -27.46 8.98 18.80
CA TYR A 648 -26.51 10.08 18.53
C TYR A 648 -27.11 11.47 18.79
N ALA A 649 -28.35 11.72 18.34
CA ALA A 649 -29.03 12.99 18.62
C ALA A 649 -29.27 13.21 20.13
N THR A 650 -29.65 12.15 20.85
CA THR A 650 -29.85 12.18 22.30
C THR A 650 -28.53 12.42 23.04
N LEU A 651 -27.43 11.84 22.57
CA LEU A 651 -26.08 12.01 23.14
C LEU A 651 -25.51 13.39 22.86
N ILE A 652 -25.72 13.95 21.66
CA ILE A 652 -25.37 15.35 21.36
C ILE A 652 -26.17 16.30 22.27
N TYR A 653 -27.47 16.04 22.47
CA TYR A 653 -28.29 16.83 23.39
C TYR A 653 -27.81 16.72 24.85
N MET A 654 -27.48 15.51 25.32
CA MET A 654 -26.92 15.29 26.65
C MET A 654 -25.55 15.96 26.81
N ALA A 655 -24.66 15.89 25.81
CA ALA A 655 -23.37 16.58 25.83
C ALA A 655 -23.52 18.11 25.86
N LEU A 656 -24.47 18.67 25.11
CA LEU A 656 -24.79 20.10 25.16
C LEU A 656 -25.39 20.51 26.53
N PHE A 657 -26.25 19.66 27.10
CA PHE A 657 -26.82 19.87 28.43
C PHE A 657 -25.75 19.82 29.53
N ILE A 658 -24.88 18.80 29.51
CA ILE A 658 -23.74 18.65 30.42
C ILE A 658 -22.80 19.86 30.31
N ASN A 659 -22.44 20.30 29.10
CA ASN A 659 -21.63 21.51 28.92
C ASN A 659 -22.32 22.78 29.46
N THR A 660 -23.64 22.89 29.32
CA THR A 660 -24.41 24.01 29.87
C THR A 660 -24.45 23.97 31.41
N VAL A 661 -24.61 22.79 32.00
CA VAL A 661 -24.59 22.58 33.46
C VAL A 661 -23.19 22.83 34.01
N LEU A 662 -22.13 22.33 33.36
CA LEU A 662 -20.73 22.61 33.72
C LEU A 662 -20.41 24.10 33.65
N SER A 663 -20.90 24.83 32.64
CA SER A 663 -20.74 26.29 32.56
C SER A 663 -21.39 26.98 33.76
N LYS A 664 -22.63 26.61 34.12
CA LYS A 664 -23.32 27.14 35.30
C LYS A 664 -22.64 26.75 36.62
N ILE A 665 -22.11 25.54 36.74
CA ILE A 665 -21.33 25.12 37.92
C ILE A 665 -20.06 25.97 38.04
N LYS A 666 -19.40 26.26 36.91
CA LYS A 666 -18.20 27.12 36.87
C LYS A 666 -18.51 28.56 37.30
N GLU A 667 -19.65 29.12 36.84
CA GLU A 667 -20.18 30.41 37.30
C GLU A 667 -20.52 30.40 38.80
N ILE A 668 -21.10 29.31 39.32
CA ILE A 668 -21.42 29.17 40.76
C ILE A 668 -20.15 29.06 41.61
N ILE A 669 -19.12 28.35 41.14
CA ILE A 669 -17.83 28.24 41.83
C ILE A 669 -17.10 29.59 41.86
N GLN A 670 -17.05 30.31 40.74
CA GLN A 670 -16.48 31.66 40.68
C GLN A 670 -17.31 32.66 41.51
N GLY A 671 -18.64 32.54 41.52
CA GLY A 671 -19.54 33.34 42.36
C GLY A 671 -19.42 33.08 43.86
N LYS A 672 -18.95 31.89 44.28
CA LYS A 672 -18.63 31.58 45.67
C LYS A 672 -17.26 32.13 46.10
N SER A 673 -16.24 32.01 45.23
CA SER A 673 -14.92 32.61 45.49
C SER A 673 -14.99 34.13 45.72
N SER A 674 -15.91 34.83 45.05
CA SER A 674 -16.18 36.26 45.26
C SER A 674 -16.92 36.62 46.56
N ARG A 675 -17.32 35.64 47.40
CA ARG A 675 -17.99 35.86 48.70
C ARG A 675 -17.16 35.45 49.91
N GLU A 676 -16.03 34.79 49.73
CA GLU A 676 -15.10 34.44 50.83
C GLU A 676 -13.88 35.39 50.89
N ASN A 677 -13.51 36.03 49.77
CA ASN A 677 -12.41 37.01 49.70
C ASN A 677 -12.71 38.40 50.32
N THR A 678 -13.58 38.49 51.34
CA THR A 678 -13.86 39.74 52.07
C THR A 678 -13.52 39.66 53.56
N LYS A 679 -12.75 38.65 54.00
CA LYS A 679 -12.29 38.54 55.40
C LYS A 679 -10.80 38.30 55.64
N ASP A 680 -10.09 37.67 54.71
CA ASP A 680 -8.65 37.41 54.88
C ASP A 680 -7.80 38.31 53.98
N SER A 681 -7.60 39.55 54.43
CA SER A 681 -6.73 40.54 53.78
C SER A 681 -5.68 41.14 54.74
N VAL A 682 -5.12 40.29 55.61
CA VAL A 682 -3.93 40.60 56.42
C VAL A 682 -2.95 39.42 56.35
N ASP A 683 -2.12 39.37 55.30
CA ASP A 683 -0.67 39.22 55.45
C ASP A 683 0.10 39.13 54.11
N LYS A 684 1.37 39.58 54.15
CA LYS A 684 2.45 39.27 53.21
C LYS A 684 2.30 39.74 51.75
N LYS A 685 2.51 41.05 51.59
CA LYS A 685 3.49 41.50 50.58
C LYS A 685 4.89 41.07 51.05
N ASP A 686 5.64 40.34 50.23
CA ASP A 686 6.97 40.77 49.75
C ASP A 686 7.65 39.72 48.85
N LEU A 687 8.70 40.17 48.14
CA LEU A 687 9.62 39.40 47.28
C LEU A 687 9.05 38.83 45.95
N SER A 688 9.11 39.65 44.89
CA SER A 688 9.94 39.29 43.72
C SER A 688 10.36 40.53 42.93
N LEU A 689 11.66 40.71 42.71
CA LEU A 689 12.21 41.77 41.87
C LEU A 689 13.62 41.38 41.41
N LYS A 690 13.94 41.70 40.13
CA LYS A 690 15.24 41.52 39.44
C LYS A 690 15.56 40.07 39.02
N TYR A 691 16.11 39.76 37.84
CA TYR A 691 16.62 40.58 36.72
C TYR A 691 16.20 39.98 35.36
N GLU A 692 15.90 40.85 34.37
CA GLU A 692 15.99 40.57 32.93
C GLU A 692 16.97 41.57 32.29
N ASP A 693 17.74 41.12 31.29
CA ASP A 693 18.49 41.84 30.24
C ASP A 693 19.65 40.92 29.78
N ALA A 694 20.14 40.83 28.54
CA ALA A 694 19.66 41.20 27.19
C ALA A 694 20.50 40.33 26.19
N ALA A 695 20.36 40.32 24.85
CA ALA A 695 19.63 41.15 23.91
C ALA A 695 19.16 40.34 22.65
N ARG A 696 19.42 40.84 21.43
CA ARG A 696 19.07 40.26 20.10
C ARG A 696 20.28 40.34 19.15
N CYS A 697 20.30 39.55 18.07
CA CYS A 697 20.71 40.08 16.76
C CYS A 697 20.21 39.24 15.56
N THR A 698 20.34 39.77 14.34
CA THR A 698 19.54 39.45 13.14
C THR A 698 20.29 38.80 11.97
N VAL A 699 19.51 38.31 11.00
CA VAL A 699 19.89 37.58 9.76
C VAL A 699 20.48 38.50 8.68
N PRO A 700 21.30 37.96 7.74
CA PRO A 700 21.02 38.21 6.32
C PRO A 700 21.24 37.01 5.35
N SER A 701 20.65 37.13 4.17
CA SER A 701 20.80 36.31 2.93
C SER A 701 20.38 37.24 1.75
N PRO A 702 20.55 36.95 0.44
CA PRO A 702 21.12 35.76 -0.24
C PRO A 702 22.13 36.08 -1.39
N VAL A 703 22.68 35.05 -2.07
CA VAL A 703 23.43 35.20 -3.34
C VAL A 703 22.99 34.14 -4.39
N LYS A 704 23.00 34.53 -5.67
CA LYS A 704 22.64 33.71 -6.85
C LYS A 704 23.88 33.20 -7.60
N HIS A 705 23.87 31.97 -8.11
CA HIS A 705 24.59 31.54 -9.33
C HIS A 705 23.72 30.48 -10.03
N VAL A 706 23.21 30.72 -11.25
CA VAL A 706 23.84 30.58 -12.59
C VAL A 706 24.04 29.11 -13.01
N VAL A 707 23.46 28.78 -14.17
CA VAL A 707 23.43 27.45 -14.80
C VAL A 707 24.49 27.39 -15.90
N SER A 708 25.19 26.27 -16.04
CA SER A 708 26.02 25.97 -17.21
C SER A 708 25.76 24.55 -17.72
N GLU A 709 25.41 24.42 -19.00
CA GLU A 709 25.36 23.15 -19.74
C GLU A 709 26.78 22.72 -20.15
N PHE A 710 27.02 21.42 -20.41
CA PHE A 710 27.95 20.84 -21.41
C PHE A 710 28.02 19.28 -21.26
N PRO A 711 28.61 18.50 -22.21
CA PRO A 711 28.00 17.24 -22.66
C PRO A 711 28.47 15.95 -21.93
N VAL A 712 27.82 14.83 -22.29
CA VAL A 712 28.12 13.48 -21.81
C VAL A 712 28.30 12.53 -23.01
N GLU A 713 29.38 11.75 -23.02
CA GLU A 713 29.59 10.66 -23.98
C GLU A 713 29.39 9.26 -23.36
N ASN A 714 28.66 8.43 -24.10
CA ASN A 714 28.79 6.98 -24.34
C ASN A 714 29.29 6.02 -23.22
N SER A 715 28.43 5.05 -22.85
CA SER A 715 28.76 3.61 -22.94
C SER A 715 27.53 2.67 -22.81
N ILE A 716 27.12 2.05 -23.93
CA ILE A 716 26.56 0.70 -24.19
C ILE A 716 25.80 -0.04 -23.06
N SER A 717 24.62 -0.61 -23.36
CA SER A 717 23.66 -1.24 -22.42
C SER A 717 23.39 -2.73 -22.69
N SER A 718 22.99 -3.52 -21.68
CA SER A 718 22.29 -4.82 -21.87
C SER A 718 21.09 -4.99 -20.91
N SER A 719 20.06 -5.72 -21.33
CA SER A 719 18.68 -5.58 -20.82
C SER A 719 18.23 -6.65 -19.82
N ILE A 720 17.46 -6.24 -18.80
CA ILE A 720 16.53 -7.10 -18.04
C ILE A 720 15.14 -6.49 -18.18
N HIS A 721 14.13 -7.29 -18.54
CA HIS A 721 12.76 -6.81 -18.75
C HIS A 721 11.97 -6.81 -17.44
N ILE A 722 11.58 -5.61 -16.98
CA ILE A 722 10.56 -5.39 -15.95
C ILE A 722 9.56 -4.38 -16.50
N LEU A 723 8.27 -4.65 -16.27
CA LEU A 723 7.20 -3.70 -16.55
C LEU A 723 7.27 -2.53 -15.55
N HIS A 724 7.90 -1.45 -16.01
CA HIS A 724 7.99 -0.10 -15.41
C HIS A 724 8.84 0.13 -14.14
N SER A 725 9.93 0.88 -14.38
CA SER A 725 10.52 1.91 -13.51
C SER A 725 11.04 1.49 -12.12
N ALA A 726 12.28 0.99 -12.07
CA ALA A 726 13.27 1.41 -11.05
C ALA A 726 14.73 1.08 -11.46
N LEU A 727 15.49 2.14 -11.79
CA LEU A 727 16.96 2.27 -11.66
C LEU A 727 17.91 1.31 -12.43
N ASP A 728 18.60 1.86 -13.43
CA ASP A 728 19.78 1.28 -14.11
C ASP A 728 20.91 0.90 -13.10
N GLN A 729 21.36 -0.36 -13.07
CA GLN A 729 22.70 -0.75 -12.56
C GLN A 729 23.32 -1.92 -13.37
N GLU A 730 24.44 -1.63 -14.05
CA GLU A 730 25.33 -2.60 -14.72
C GLU A 730 26.53 -2.98 -13.80
N LYS A 731 27.47 -3.92 -14.08
CA LYS A 731 27.83 -4.82 -15.20
C LYS A 731 28.83 -5.86 -14.67
N SER A 732 29.10 -6.97 -15.37
CA SER A 732 30.52 -7.42 -15.60
C SER A 732 30.69 -8.43 -16.75
N THR A 733 31.72 -8.17 -17.56
CA THR A 733 32.66 -9.09 -18.25
C THR A 733 32.19 -10.41 -18.87
N VAL A 734 32.35 -10.51 -20.20
CA VAL A 734 32.71 -11.73 -20.96
C VAL A 734 33.84 -11.35 -21.91
N VAL A 735 34.73 -12.30 -22.21
CA VAL A 735 35.91 -12.15 -23.09
C VAL A 735 35.49 -12.37 -24.54
N LEU A 736 36.08 -11.59 -25.47
CA LEU A 736 35.88 -11.73 -26.92
C LEU A 736 36.50 -13.03 -27.44
N HIS A 737 35.83 -13.70 -28.36
CA HIS A 737 36.49 -14.48 -29.40
C HIS A 737 35.78 -14.24 -30.74
N GLU A 738 36.60 -14.06 -31.77
CA GLU A 738 36.20 -13.78 -33.14
C GLU A 738 35.79 -15.07 -33.85
N ASN A 739 34.71 -14.99 -34.64
CA ASN A 739 34.62 -15.41 -36.05
C ASN A 739 33.22 -15.06 -36.59
#